data_AF-A0A6A4QDE0-F1
#
_entry.id   AF-A0A6A4QDE0-F1
#
_cell.length_a   1.000
_cell.length_b   1.000
_cell.length_c   1.000
_cell.angle_alpha   90.00
_cell.angle_beta   90.00
_cell.angle_gamma   90.00
#
_symmetry.space_group_name_H-M   'P 1'
#
loop_
_entity.id
_entity.type
_entity.pdbx_description
1 polymer ?
#
loop_
_entity_poly.entity_id
_entity_poly.type
_entity_poly.pdbx_seq_one_letter_code
_entity_poly.pdbx_strand_id
1 'polypeptide(L)'
;MMSIFIHDCLYQVIYKIKLPGPAILGEGKPENQNHAIMFTRGEGLQTIDMNQDNYMEEALKMRNLLQEFLRKHDGVRYPSILGLREHIFTGSVSSLAWFMSNQETSFVTIGQRLLANPLRVRFHYGHPDVFDRLFHLTRGGVSKASKVINLSEDIFAGFNSTLREGNVTHHEYIQVGKGRDVGLNQISMFEAKIANGNGEQTLSRDVYRLGHRFDFFRMLSCYFTTVGFYFSTLITVLTVYIFLYGRLYLVLSGLEEGLSTKKAIRDNKPLQVALASQSFVQIGFLMSLPMLMEIGLERGFRTALSEFILMQLQLAPVFFTFSLGTKTHYYGRTLLHGGAKYRPTGRGFVVFHAKFADNYRLYSRSHFVKGIELMILLIVYQIFRHTYRSGVGYLMITISMWFMVGTWLYAPFLFNPSGFEWQKVVDDWTDWNKWISIQGGIGVPPEKSWESWWEEEQEHLQYSGMRGIIAEILLSLRFFIYQYGLVYHLNFVKKTKSFLVYGISWLVIFLILFIMKTVSVGRRKFSADFQLAFRVIKGFIFLIFFTVLAILIALPHMTIQDIVVCTLAFMPTGWGMLQIAQALRPIVRRAGLWGSVKTLARGYEIIMGLLLFTPVAFLAWFPFVSEFQTRMLFNQAFSRGLQISRILGGQRKGRYSRNKE
;
A
#
# COMPACT_ATOMS: atom_id res chain seq x y z
N MET A 1 33.87 -14.86 -6.86
CA MET A 1 34.40 -14.89 -8.24
C MET A 1 33.21 -14.72 -9.16
N MET A 2 33.06 -13.59 -9.86
CA MET A 2 31.90 -13.37 -10.72
C MET A 2 32.33 -13.45 -12.19
N SER A 3 31.81 -14.47 -12.87
CA SER A 3 31.58 -14.46 -14.31
C SER A 3 30.07 -14.31 -14.45
N ILE A 4 29.62 -13.30 -15.20
CA ILE A 4 28.21 -13.11 -15.49
C ILE A 4 27.83 -14.19 -16.50
N PHE A 5 27.10 -15.22 -16.06
CA PHE A 5 26.48 -16.18 -16.97
C PHE A 5 25.14 -15.59 -17.43
N ILE A 6 25.13 -15.06 -18.65
CA ILE A 6 23.92 -14.88 -19.46
C ILE A 6 24.08 -15.87 -20.60
N HIS A 7 23.11 -16.78 -20.73
CA HIS A 7 23.11 -17.83 -21.74
C HIS A 7 23.12 -17.23 -23.16
N ASP A 8 24.06 -17.72 -23.97
CA ASP A 8 24.10 -17.70 -25.44
C ASP A 8 24.14 -16.35 -26.18
N CYS A 9 25.19 -15.56 -25.90
CA CYS A 9 25.81 -14.73 -26.94
C CYS A 9 27.31 -14.56 -26.68
N LEU A 10 28.13 -14.67 -27.73
CA LEU A 10 29.60 -14.58 -27.73
C LEU A 10 30.10 -13.26 -27.11
N TYR A 11 30.33 -13.21 -25.80
CA TYR A 11 31.03 -12.11 -25.15
C TYR A 11 32.37 -12.59 -24.59
N GLN A 12 33.47 -12.07 -25.15
CA GLN A 12 34.81 -12.24 -24.60
C GLN A 12 34.96 -11.33 -23.38
N VAL A 13 35.29 -11.90 -22.22
CA VAL A 13 35.58 -11.12 -21.01
C VAL A 13 36.90 -10.39 -21.19
N ILE A 14 36.85 -9.06 -21.36
CA ILE A 14 38.05 -8.22 -21.58
C ILE A 14 38.67 -7.80 -20.24
N TYR A 15 37.87 -7.42 -19.25
CA TYR A 15 38.33 -6.99 -17.93
C TYR A 15 37.50 -7.62 -16.80
N LYS A 16 38.16 -7.92 -15.68
CA LYS A 16 37.53 -8.47 -14.47
C LYS A 16 38.10 -7.79 -13.23
N ILE A 17 37.22 -7.37 -12.33
CA ILE A 17 37.60 -6.77 -11.06
C ILE A 17 37.39 -7.81 -9.95
N LYS A 18 38.45 -8.04 -9.17
CA LYS A 18 38.37 -8.87 -7.97
C LYS A 18 38.01 -7.97 -6.80
N LEU A 19 36.79 -8.12 -6.29
CA LEU A 19 36.39 -7.47 -5.04
C LEU A 19 37.12 -8.12 -3.85
N PRO A 20 37.54 -7.34 -2.85
CA PRO A 20 38.22 -7.86 -1.66
C PRO A 20 37.24 -8.66 -0.78
N GLY A 21 37.69 -9.82 -0.28
CA GLY A 21 36.92 -10.67 0.64
C GLY A 21 35.68 -11.35 0.03
N PRO A 22 34.82 -11.97 0.87
CA PRO A 22 33.53 -12.51 0.44
C PRO A 22 32.56 -11.36 0.18
N ALA A 23 32.60 -10.77 -1.02
CA ALA A 23 31.75 -9.66 -1.40
C ALA A 23 30.26 -10.03 -1.30
N ILE A 24 29.53 -9.33 -0.44
CA ILE A 24 28.07 -9.41 -0.34
C ILE A 24 27.51 -8.44 -1.37
N LEU A 25 27.09 -8.95 -2.52
CA LEU A 25 26.47 -8.13 -3.56
C LEU A 25 25.10 -7.63 -3.08
N GLY A 26 24.93 -6.31 -3.18
CA GLY A 26 23.69 -5.62 -2.90
C GLY A 26 22.67 -5.68 -4.05
N GLU A 27 21.74 -4.73 -4.03
CA GLU A 27 20.77 -4.54 -5.10
C GLU A 27 21.43 -4.21 -6.46
N GLY A 28 20.82 -4.67 -7.56
CA GLY A 28 21.45 -4.62 -8.88
C GLY A 28 21.79 -3.21 -9.38
N LYS A 29 20.90 -2.23 -9.17
CA LYS A 29 21.09 -0.85 -9.65
C LYS A 29 22.29 -0.12 -9.00
N PRO A 30 22.41 -0.02 -7.67
CA PRO A 30 23.53 0.68 -7.06
C PRO A 30 24.88 -0.01 -7.28
N GLU A 31 24.89 -1.35 -7.28
CA GLU A 31 26.11 -2.12 -7.60
C GLU A 31 26.56 -1.86 -9.04
N ASN A 32 25.63 -1.89 -10.00
CA ASN A 32 25.94 -1.62 -11.40
C ASN A 32 26.50 -0.19 -11.59
N GLN A 33 25.88 0.80 -10.95
CA GLN A 33 26.35 2.19 -11.05
C GLN A 33 27.75 2.34 -10.48
N ASN A 34 27.99 1.92 -9.23
CA ASN A 34 29.29 2.09 -8.59
C ASN A 34 30.39 1.29 -9.30
N HIS A 35 30.08 0.10 -9.79
CA HIS A 35 31.00 -0.67 -10.62
C HIS A 35 31.29 0.02 -11.97
N ALA A 36 30.31 0.68 -12.59
CA ALA A 36 30.50 1.36 -13.86
C ALA A 36 31.40 2.60 -13.78
N ILE A 37 31.46 3.30 -12.63
CA ILE A 37 32.20 4.58 -12.46
C ILE A 37 33.67 4.48 -12.91
N MET A 38 34.34 3.35 -12.67
CA MET A 38 35.75 3.19 -13.04
C MET A 38 35.99 3.08 -14.55
N PHE A 39 34.95 2.75 -15.32
CA PHE A 39 35.01 2.68 -16.78
C PHE A 39 34.62 4.01 -17.45
N THR A 40 34.13 4.99 -16.70
CA THR A 40 33.79 6.32 -17.25
C THR A 40 35.01 7.24 -17.33
N ARG A 41 34.92 8.27 -18.17
CA ARG A 41 35.96 9.30 -18.38
C ARG A 41 35.36 10.69 -18.16
N GLY A 42 36.20 11.70 -17.91
CA GLY A 42 35.78 13.08 -17.65
C GLY A 42 35.54 13.39 -16.17
N GLU A 43 35.20 14.65 -15.90
CA GLU A 43 34.96 15.20 -14.55
C GLU A 43 33.48 15.17 -14.14
N GLY A 44 32.57 15.33 -15.10
CA GLY A 44 31.13 15.18 -14.90
C GLY A 44 30.68 13.74 -15.14
N LEU A 45 29.84 13.21 -14.25
CA LEU A 45 29.23 11.90 -14.39
C LEU A 45 27.70 12.05 -14.34
N GLN A 46 27.04 11.84 -15.48
CA GLN A 46 25.58 11.77 -15.51
C GLN A 46 25.13 10.33 -15.35
N THR A 47 24.10 10.14 -14.53
CA THR A 47 23.42 8.86 -14.36
C THR A 47 21.99 9.00 -14.88
N ILE A 48 21.55 8.07 -15.73
CA ILE A 48 20.25 8.12 -16.44
C ILE A 48 19.55 6.77 -16.29
N ASP A 49 18.25 6.77 -15.97
CA ASP A 49 17.45 5.55 -16.00
C ASP A 49 17.18 5.09 -17.44
N MET A 50 17.05 3.78 -17.68
CA MET A 50 16.81 3.21 -19.03
C MET A 50 15.55 3.76 -19.73
N ASN A 51 14.60 4.33 -18.99
CA ASN A 51 13.37 4.97 -19.49
C ASN A 51 13.46 6.50 -19.54
N GLN A 52 14.67 7.05 -19.47
CA GLN A 52 14.94 8.47 -19.62
C GLN A 52 15.82 8.73 -20.83
N ASP A 53 15.56 9.86 -21.48
CA ASP A 53 16.47 10.39 -22.50
C ASP A 53 16.31 11.90 -22.65
N ASN A 54 17.36 12.56 -23.15
CA ASN A 54 17.28 13.97 -23.49
C ASN A 54 16.56 14.15 -24.83
N TYR A 55 15.70 15.16 -24.93
CA TYR A 55 15.34 15.69 -26.24
C TYR A 55 16.59 16.29 -26.90
N MET A 56 16.62 16.32 -28.24
CA MET A 56 17.80 16.75 -28.99
C MET A 56 18.23 18.18 -28.60
N GLU A 57 17.26 19.08 -28.45
CA GLU A 57 17.44 20.47 -28.03
C GLU A 57 17.93 20.60 -26.58
N GLU A 58 17.57 19.66 -25.70
CA GLU A 58 18.00 19.64 -24.30
C GLU A 58 19.44 19.15 -24.17
N ALA A 59 19.84 18.16 -24.99
CA ALA A 59 21.21 17.65 -25.03
C ALA A 59 22.23 18.75 -25.36
N LEU A 60 21.89 19.71 -26.24
CA LEU A 60 22.76 20.84 -26.60
C LEU A 60 23.04 21.78 -25.42
N LYS A 61 22.18 21.79 -24.39
CA LYS A 61 22.33 22.61 -23.17
C LYS A 61 23.26 21.97 -22.14
N MET A 62 23.63 20.70 -22.30
CA MET A 62 24.49 19.98 -21.34
C MET A 62 25.83 20.70 -21.11
N ARG A 63 26.41 21.32 -22.15
CA ARG A 63 27.63 22.13 -22.02
C ARG A 63 27.46 23.30 -21.04
N ASN A 64 26.29 23.93 -21.05
CA ASN A 64 25.96 25.06 -20.18
C ASN A 64 25.75 24.57 -18.74
N LEU A 65 25.07 23.43 -18.59
CA LEU A 65 24.89 22.78 -17.28
C LEU A 65 26.23 22.43 -16.63
N LEU A 66 27.17 21.83 -17.35
CA LEU A 66 28.47 21.45 -16.77
C LEU A 66 29.27 22.65 -16.25
N GLN A 67 29.05 23.85 -16.78
CA GLN A 67 29.68 25.08 -16.26
C GLN A 67 29.18 25.47 -14.86
N GLU A 68 28.02 24.98 -14.43
CA GLU A 68 27.48 25.28 -13.10
C GLU A 68 28.34 24.67 -11.98
N PHE A 69 29.10 23.59 -12.25
CA PHE A 69 30.11 23.08 -11.31
C PHE A 69 31.20 24.11 -11.00
N LEU A 70 31.45 25.06 -11.92
CA LEU A 70 32.47 26.09 -11.78
C LEU A 70 31.92 27.40 -11.20
N ARG A 71 30.64 27.43 -10.79
CA ARG A 71 29.98 28.61 -10.24
C ARG A 71 29.53 28.39 -8.81
N LYS A 72 29.67 29.42 -7.98
CA LYS A 72 29.15 29.43 -6.61
C LYS A 72 27.78 30.09 -6.60
N HIS A 73 26.73 29.30 -6.48
CA HIS A 73 25.33 29.76 -6.44
C HIS A 73 24.94 30.17 -5.02
N ASP A 74 25.23 31.42 -4.63
CA ASP A 74 24.90 32.04 -3.33
C ASP A 74 25.40 31.29 -2.08
N GLY A 75 26.34 30.36 -2.30
CA GLY A 75 26.99 29.55 -1.29
C GLY A 75 28.51 29.71 -1.34
N VAL A 76 29.19 29.13 -0.35
CA VAL A 76 30.66 29.24 -0.24
C VAL A 76 31.39 28.24 -1.15
N ARG A 77 30.68 27.17 -1.57
CA ARG A 77 31.25 25.99 -2.23
C ARG A 77 30.66 25.76 -3.62
N TYR A 78 31.50 25.17 -4.47
CA TYR A 78 31.07 24.67 -5.77
C TYR A 78 30.09 23.50 -5.60
N PRO A 79 29.12 23.36 -6.53
CA PRO A 79 28.24 22.21 -6.56
C PRO A 79 29.03 20.90 -6.66
N SER A 80 28.49 19.86 -6.05
CA SER A 80 28.97 18.48 -6.18
C SER A 80 27.94 17.62 -6.92
N ILE A 81 26.68 18.06 -6.96
CA ILE A 81 25.59 17.44 -7.72
C ILE A 81 24.77 18.58 -8.34
N LEU A 82 24.56 18.51 -9.64
CA LEU A 82 23.67 19.39 -10.40
C LEU A 82 22.34 18.69 -10.61
N GLY A 83 21.30 19.25 -10.01
CA GLY A 83 19.95 18.77 -10.09
C GLY A 83 19.24 19.14 -11.37
N LEU A 84 18.49 18.21 -11.95
CA LEU A 84 17.76 18.43 -13.19
C LEU A 84 16.25 18.26 -13.04
N ARG A 85 15.50 19.01 -13.86
CA ARG A 85 14.06 18.82 -14.04
C ARG A 85 13.78 17.57 -14.88
N GLU A 86 12.76 16.80 -14.50
CA GLU A 86 12.22 15.70 -15.31
C GLU A 86 10.96 16.14 -16.06
N HIS A 87 10.81 15.70 -17.31
CA HIS A 87 9.59 15.86 -18.08
C HIS A 87 8.89 14.51 -18.26
N ILE A 88 7.77 14.31 -17.55
CA ILE A 88 7.00 13.08 -17.62
C ILE A 88 6.09 13.08 -18.85
N PHE A 89 6.48 12.37 -19.91
CA PHE A 89 5.75 12.41 -21.18
C PHE A 89 4.58 11.42 -21.28
N THR A 90 4.39 10.55 -20.30
CA THR A 90 3.33 9.52 -20.30
C THR A 90 2.00 10.00 -19.71
N GLY A 91 1.89 11.27 -19.28
CA GLY A 91 0.71 11.80 -18.60
C GLY A 91 -0.60 11.76 -19.41
N SER A 92 -0.53 11.72 -20.74
CA SER A 92 -1.70 11.75 -21.64
C SER A 92 -2.40 10.39 -21.84
N VAL A 93 -1.84 9.31 -21.27
CA VAL A 93 -2.28 7.92 -21.52
C VAL A 93 -3.58 7.57 -20.78
N SER A 94 -3.70 7.93 -19.50
CA SER A 94 -4.85 7.62 -18.63
C SER A 94 -5.03 8.68 -17.56
N SER A 95 -6.17 8.69 -16.86
CA SER A 95 -6.36 9.59 -15.72
C SER A 95 -5.35 9.34 -14.59
N LEU A 96 -5.00 8.08 -14.32
CA LEU A 96 -3.94 7.74 -13.37
C LEU A 96 -2.57 8.29 -13.78
N ALA A 97 -2.23 8.15 -15.06
CA ALA A 97 -1.00 8.70 -15.61
C ALA A 97 -0.97 10.22 -15.48
N TRP A 98 -2.11 10.87 -15.73
CA TRP A 98 -2.28 12.31 -15.58
C TRP A 98 -2.06 12.77 -14.14
N PHE A 99 -2.69 12.10 -13.17
CA PHE A 99 -2.55 12.43 -11.75
C PHE A 99 -1.11 12.30 -11.27
N MET A 100 -0.45 11.19 -11.61
CA MET A 100 0.95 10.96 -11.25
C MET A 100 1.89 11.91 -11.96
N SER A 101 1.67 12.19 -13.24
CA SER A 101 2.48 13.15 -13.99
C SER A 101 2.41 14.54 -13.35
N ASN A 102 1.22 15.03 -13.01
CA ASN A 102 1.08 16.35 -12.40
C ASN A 102 1.67 16.41 -10.98
N GLN A 103 1.50 15.34 -10.19
CA GLN A 103 2.13 15.24 -8.88
C GLN A 103 3.67 15.24 -8.97
N GLU A 104 4.23 14.46 -9.91
CA GLU A 104 5.68 14.40 -10.13
C GLU A 104 6.22 15.72 -10.68
N THR A 105 5.55 16.35 -11.66
CA THR A 105 5.93 17.67 -12.18
C THR A 105 6.07 18.68 -11.05
N SER A 106 5.05 18.78 -10.17
CA SER A 106 5.10 19.69 -9.01
C SER A 106 6.28 19.39 -8.06
N PHE A 107 6.62 18.11 -7.88
CA PHE A 107 7.79 17.74 -7.08
C PHE A 107 9.11 18.14 -7.75
N VAL A 108 9.29 17.85 -9.04
CA VAL A 108 10.55 18.08 -9.77
C VAL A 108 10.80 19.52 -10.20
N THR A 109 9.82 20.42 -10.01
CA THR A 109 9.94 21.86 -10.25
C THR A 109 9.87 22.65 -8.93
N ILE A 110 8.70 23.22 -8.57
CA ILE A 110 8.53 24.06 -7.39
C ILE A 110 8.99 23.38 -6.10
N GLY A 111 8.81 22.06 -5.98
CA GLY A 111 9.33 21.26 -4.87
C GLY A 111 10.86 21.28 -4.80
N GLN A 112 11.55 20.87 -5.88
CA GLN A 112 13.01 20.87 -5.94
C GLN A 112 13.61 22.27 -5.82
N ARG A 113 12.95 23.28 -6.38
CA ARG A 113 13.34 24.70 -6.25
C ARG A 113 13.38 25.11 -4.78
N LEU A 114 12.30 24.85 -4.05
CA LEU A 114 12.19 25.17 -2.63
C LEU A 114 13.24 24.40 -1.80
N LEU A 115 13.46 23.11 -2.10
CA LEU A 115 14.47 22.29 -1.44
C LEU A 115 15.89 22.81 -1.65
N ALA A 116 16.20 23.30 -2.86
CA ALA A 116 17.50 23.86 -3.19
C ALA A 116 17.69 25.24 -2.53
N ASN A 117 16.71 26.15 -2.68
CA ASN A 117 16.75 27.51 -2.16
C ASN A 117 15.33 27.99 -1.80
N PRO A 118 15.05 28.41 -0.55
CA PRO A 118 15.99 28.71 0.54
C PRO A 118 16.29 27.54 1.49
N LEU A 119 15.64 26.39 1.37
CA LEU A 119 15.70 25.37 2.42
C LEU A 119 17.07 24.67 2.51
N ARG A 120 17.86 24.66 1.43
CA ARG A 120 19.21 24.04 1.38
C ARG A 120 19.25 22.60 1.91
N VAL A 121 18.21 21.84 1.58
CA VAL A 121 18.06 20.40 1.91
C VAL A 121 17.67 19.59 0.67
N ARG A 122 18.00 20.08 -0.53
CA ARG A 122 17.95 19.28 -1.74
C ARG A 122 19.01 18.19 -1.67
N PHE A 123 18.58 16.95 -1.92
CA PHE A 123 19.46 15.80 -2.08
C PHE A 123 19.34 15.26 -3.52
N HIS A 124 19.99 14.13 -3.79
CA HIS A 124 19.84 13.42 -5.05
C HIS A 124 18.57 12.56 -5.01
N TYR A 125 17.51 12.95 -5.70
CA TYR A 125 16.22 12.24 -5.69
C TYR A 125 16.08 11.21 -6.83
N GLY A 126 17.20 10.76 -7.37
CA GLY A 126 17.30 9.87 -8.52
C GLY A 126 17.80 10.60 -9.76
N HIS A 127 17.99 9.83 -10.83
CA HIS A 127 18.35 10.30 -12.15
C HIS A 127 17.39 11.39 -12.61
N PRO A 128 17.84 12.38 -13.40
CA PRO A 128 19.01 12.37 -14.28
C PRO A 128 20.17 13.28 -13.84
N ASP A 129 20.28 13.57 -12.52
CA ASP A 129 21.29 14.48 -11.98
C ASP A 129 22.72 14.17 -12.46
N VAL A 130 23.55 15.21 -12.53
CA VAL A 130 24.97 15.13 -12.88
C VAL A 130 25.83 15.29 -11.63
N PHE A 131 26.83 14.44 -11.47
CA PHE A 131 27.74 14.41 -10.33
C PHE A 131 29.12 14.97 -10.71
N ASP A 132 29.76 15.67 -9.77
CA ASP A 132 31.22 15.80 -9.77
C ASP A 132 31.80 14.42 -9.47
N ARG A 133 32.35 13.79 -10.51
CA ARG A 133 32.90 12.44 -10.47
C ARG A 133 34.09 12.35 -9.53
N LEU A 134 34.97 13.35 -9.52
CA LEU A 134 36.19 13.34 -8.70
C LEU A 134 35.85 13.37 -7.22
N PHE A 135 34.84 14.17 -6.85
CA PHE A 135 34.32 14.21 -5.49
C PHE A 135 33.72 12.87 -5.07
N HIS A 136 32.86 12.27 -5.88
CA HIS A 136 32.09 11.07 -5.53
C HIS A 136 32.89 9.76 -5.60
N LEU A 137 33.83 9.65 -6.54
CA LEU A 137 34.70 8.47 -6.69
C LEU A 137 35.46 8.16 -5.39
N THR A 138 35.91 9.19 -4.68
CA THR A 138 36.69 9.06 -3.44
C THR A 138 35.83 9.00 -2.18
N ARG A 139 34.50 9.14 -2.31
CA ARG A 139 33.59 9.34 -1.17
C ARG A 139 32.44 8.33 -1.09
N GLY A 140 32.54 7.20 -1.78
CA GLY A 140 31.55 6.11 -1.68
C GLY A 140 30.59 6.00 -2.86
N GLY A 141 30.91 6.65 -3.99
CA GLY A 141 30.20 6.47 -5.26
C GLY A 141 28.98 7.37 -5.42
N VAL A 142 28.12 7.01 -6.38
CA VAL A 142 26.92 7.79 -6.77
C VAL A 142 25.62 7.18 -6.27
N SER A 143 25.69 6.03 -5.60
CA SER A 143 24.55 5.39 -4.95
C SER A 143 25.03 4.46 -3.83
N LYS A 144 24.16 4.18 -2.85
CA LYS A 144 24.53 3.33 -1.72
C LYS A 144 24.13 1.88 -1.95
N ALA A 145 25.11 1.04 -2.28
CA ALA A 145 24.90 -0.39 -2.47
C ALA A 145 24.72 -1.12 -1.13
N SER A 146 23.58 -1.80 -0.98
CA SER A 146 23.27 -2.67 0.15
C SER A 146 22.27 -3.72 -0.33
N LYS A 147 22.33 -4.92 0.26
CA LYS A 147 21.42 -6.04 -0.10
C LYS A 147 20.02 -5.87 0.48
N VAL A 148 19.88 -5.12 1.57
CA VAL A 148 18.63 -5.09 2.36
C VAL A 148 18.29 -3.72 2.95
N ILE A 149 19.24 -2.79 3.14
CA ILE A 149 19.07 -1.65 4.07
C ILE A 149 19.10 -0.27 3.37
N ASN A 150 19.07 -0.21 2.03
CA ASN A 150 19.09 1.05 1.27
C ASN A 150 18.28 0.94 -0.04
N LEU A 151 16.99 0.65 0.07
CA LEU A 151 16.08 0.46 -1.07
C LEU A 151 15.92 1.72 -1.95
N SER A 152 16.01 2.91 -1.34
CA SER A 152 16.12 4.19 -2.05
C SER A 152 17.59 4.60 -2.11
N GLU A 153 18.39 3.86 -2.87
CA GLU A 153 19.85 3.96 -2.93
C GLU A 153 20.37 5.35 -3.35
N ASP A 154 19.63 6.04 -4.21
CA ASP A 154 20.02 7.31 -4.84
C ASP A 154 20.13 8.43 -3.78
N ILE A 155 19.14 8.54 -2.88
CA ILE A 155 19.08 9.63 -1.90
C ILE A 155 20.23 9.61 -0.89
N PHE A 156 20.78 8.41 -0.63
CA PHE A 156 21.93 8.27 0.25
C PHE A 156 23.21 8.87 -0.35
N ALA A 157 23.33 8.96 -1.67
CA ALA A 157 24.42 9.70 -2.31
C ALA A 157 24.29 11.20 -2.03
N GLY A 158 23.07 11.74 -2.07
CA GLY A 158 22.78 13.12 -1.67
C GLY A 158 23.10 13.38 -0.19
N PHE A 159 22.69 12.48 0.71
CA PHE A 159 23.04 12.58 2.14
C PHE A 159 24.55 12.58 2.35
N ASN A 160 25.27 11.67 1.70
CA ASN A 160 26.71 11.57 1.82
C ASN A 160 27.41 12.82 1.26
N SER A 161 26.98 13.32 0.10
CA SER A 161 27.47 14.59 -0.44
C SER A 161 27.32 15.71 0.59
N THR A 162 26.13 15.89 1.17
CA THR A 162 25.89 16.95 2.17
C THR A 162 26.70 16.73 3.46
N LEU A 163 26.83 15.48 3.94
CA LEU A 163 27.64 15.15 5.12
C LEU A 163 29.14 15.40 4.92
N ARG A 164 29.59 15.33 3.67
CA ARG A 164 30.95 15.70 3.21
C ARG A 164 31.02 17.15 2.75
N GLU A 165 30.03 17.94 3.13
CA GLU A 165 29.95 19.38 2.88
C GLU A 165 29.95 19.74 1.38
N GLY A 166 29.49 18.82 0.54
CA GLY A 166 29.13 19.07 -0.84
C GLY A 166 27.85 19.90 -0.94
N ASN A 167 27.71 20.63 -2.04
CA ASN A 167 26.52 21.40 -2.35
C ASN A 167 25.71 20.74 -3.47
N VAL A 168 24.39 20.81 -3.39
CA VAL A 168 23.46 20.18 -4.34
C VAL A 168 22.52 21.25 -4.88
N THR A 169 22.66 21.61 -6.15
CA THR A 169 21.89 22.68 -6.81
C THR A 169 20.74 22.11 -7.64
N HIS A 170 19.87 22.97 -8.19
CA HIS A 170 18.77 22.59 -9.06
C HIS A 170 18.66 23.57 -10.23
N HIS A 171 18.54 23.05 -11.47
CA HIS A 171 18.52 23.82 -12.70
C HIS A 171 17.35 23.37 -13.58
N GLU A 172 16.49 24.33 -13.95
CA GLU A 172 15.23 24.07 -14.67
C GLU A 172 15.25 24.50 -16.15
N TYR A 173 16.33 25.16 -16.62
CA TYR A 173 16.45 25.55 -18.03
C TYR A 173 16.75 24.38 -18.97
N ILE A 174 17.08 23.22 -18.39
CA ILE A 174 17.28 21.94 -19.06
C ILE A 174 16.38 20.89 -18.39
N GLN A 175 15.85 19.97 -19.18
CA GLN A 175 15.01 18.88 -18.70
C GLN A 175 15.28 17.57 -19.45
N VAL A 176 14.99 16.45 -18.80
CA VAL A 176 15.14 15.11 -19.39
C VAL A 176 13.79 14.43 -19.46
N GLY A 177 13.44 13.86 -20.61
CA GLY A 177 12.21 13.11 -20.78
C GLY A 177 12.25 11.82 -19.95
N LYS A 178 11.14 11.48 -19.27
CA LYS A 178 11.00 10.26 -18.49
C LYS A 178 9.67 9.56 -18.75
N GLY A 179 9.75 8.30 -19.15
CA GLY A 179 8.56 7.44 -19.23
C GLY A 179 8.18 6.95 -17.84
N ARG A 180 6.92 7.06 -17.43
CA ARG A 180 6.44 6.58 -16.12
C ARG A 180 5.43 5.45 -16.24
N ASP A 181 5.30 4.74 -15.13
CA ASP A 181 4.27 3.74 -14.93
C ASP A 181 2.89 4.39 -14.98
N VAL A 182 1.95 3.72 -15.64
CA VAL A 182 0.65 4.30 -16.00
C VAL A 182 -0.55 3.54 -15.40
N GLY A 183 -0.32 2.36 -14.82
CA GLY A 183 -1.35 1.51 -14.20
C GLY A 183 -1.29 1.51 -12.68
N LEU A 184 -2.45 1.31 -12.01
CA LEU A 184 -2.54 1.43 -10.54
C LEU A 184 -1.55 0.52 -9.82
N ASN A 185 -1.47 -0.76 -10.19
CA ASN A 185 -0.58 -1.72 -9.54
C ASN A 185 0.89 -1.29 -9.61
N GLN A 186 1.31 -0.75 -10.76
CA GLN A 186 2.67 -0.30 -11.00
C GLN A 186 2.98 0.94 -10.16
N ILE A 187 2.08 1.92 -10.21
CA ILE A 187 2.16 3.16 -9.42
C ILE A 187 2.21 2.82 -7.92
N SER A 188 1.32 1.94 -7.42
CA SER A 188 1.33 1.53 -6.02
C SER A 188 2.61 0.81 -5.61
N MET A 189 3.19 -0.03 -6.48
CA MET A 189 4.48 -0.67 -6.20
C MET A 189 5.63 0.36 -6.16
N PHE A 190 5.59 1.37 -7.03
CA PHE A 190 6.56 2.47 -6.99
C PHE A 190 6.43 3.28 -5.70
N GLU A 191 5.21 3.64 -5.29
CA GLU A 191 4.97 4.33 -4.02
C GLU A 191 5.34 3.48 -2.81
N ALA A 192 5.10 2.17 -2.86
CA ALA A 192 5.54 1.23 -1.85
C ALA A 192 7.08 1.20 -1.72
N LYS A 193 7.80 1.23 -2.85
CA LYS A 193 9.26 1.33 -2.87
C LYS A 193 9.72 2.60 -2.14
N ILE A 194 9.15 3.76 -2.49
CA ILE A 194 9.55 5.03 -1.87
C ILE A 194 9.20 5.05 -0.37
N ALA A 195 8.03 4.54 0.01
CA ALA A 195 7.60 4.50 1.41
C ALA A 195 8.47 3.58 2.27
N ASN A 196 8.82 2.40 1.75
CA ASN A 196 9.79 1.49 2.37
C ASN A 196 11.16 2.17 2.52
N GLY A 197 11.68 2.75 1.43
CA GLY A 197 12.96 3.45 1.45
C GLY A 197 12.99 4.63 2.41
N ASN A 198 11.87 5.35 2.60
CA ASN A 198 11.77 6.40 3.62
C ASN A 198 11.74 5.81 5.05
N GLY A 199 11.09 4.66 5.26
CA GLY A 199 11.14 3.94 6.53
C GLY A 199 12.58 3.56 6.91
N GLU A 200 13.38 3.12 5.94
CA GLU A 200 14.80 2.85 6.13
C GLU A 200 15.61 4.11 6.39
N GLN A 201 15.30 5.22 5.69
CA GLN A 201 15.95 6.51 5.95
C GLN A 201 15.72 6.97 7.38
N THR A 202 14.51 6.84 7.92
CA THR A 202 14.17 7.14 9.33
C THR A 202 15.05 6.36 10.30
N LEU A 203 15.37 5.11 9.98
CA LEU A 203 16.21 4.22 10.79
C LEU A 203 17.71 4.35 10.49
N SER A 204 18.09 5.16 9.50
CA SER A 204 19.45 5.21 8.99
C SER A 204 20.39 6.08 9.84
N ARG A 205 21.67 5.68 9.87
CA ARG A 205 22.74 6.48 10.49
C ARG A 205 22.98 7.79 9.73
N ASP A 206 22.64 7.85 8.44
CA ASP A 206 22.86 9.02 7.60
C ASP A 206 21.95 10.17 8.01
N VAL A 207 20.64 9.90 8.19
CA VAL A 207 19.67 10.88 8.71
C VAL A 207 20.02 11.30 10.14
N TYR A 208 20.42 10.36 10.99
CA TYR A 208 20.91 10.68 12.35
C TYR A 208 22.08 11.67 12.33
N ARG A 209 23.08 11.44 11.46
CA ARG A 209 24.25 12.33 11.32
C ARG A 209 23.89 13.69 10.71
N LEU A 210 22.98 13.72 9.73
CA LEU A 210 22.50 14.97 9.15
C LEU A 210 21.80 15.82 10.21
N GLY A 211 20.94 15.21 11.03
CA GLY A 211 20.25 15.91 12.13
C GLY A 211 21.19 16.57 13.14
N HIS A 212 22.36 15.97 13.41
CA HIS A 212 23.37 16.55 14.32
C HIS A 212 24.22 17.66 13.69
N ARG A 213 24.24 17.76 12.35
CA ARG A 213 25.08 18.73 11.61
C ARG A 213 24.28 19.88 11.01
N PHE A 214 22.98 19.71 10.84
CA PHE A 214 22.10 20.77 10.39
C PHE A 214 21.84 21.78 11.51
N ASP A 215 21.76 23.05 11.13
CA ASP A 215 21.14 24.07 11.97
C ASP A 215 19.65 23.78 12.16
N PHE A 216 19.03 24.49 13.09
CA PHE A 216 17.62 24.30 13.45
C PHE A 216 16.68 24.36 12.23
N PHE A 217 16.88 25.32 11.32
CA PHE A 217 16.00 25.52 10.17
C PHE A 217 16.18 24.42 9.12
N ARG A 218 17.42 24.04 8.82
CA ARG A 218 17.70 22.93 7.89
C ARG A 218 17.25 21.59 8.46
N MET A 219 17.38 21.39 9.77
CA MET A 219 16.86 20.20 10.45
C MET A 219 15.33 20.12 10.32
N LEU A 220 14.62 21.21 10.60
CA LEU A 220 13.17 21.28 10.46
C LEU A 220 12.73 21.07 9.00
N SER A 221 13.45 21.69 8.06
CA SER A 221 13.22 21.55 6.62
C SER A 221 13.39 20.11 6.19
N CYS A 222 14.50 19.47 6.55
CA CYS A 222 14.76 18.06 6.26
C CYS A 222 13.68 17.17 6.86
N TYR A 223 13.26 17.42 8.11
CA TYR A 223 12.17 16.67 8.73
C TYR A 223 10.90 16.77 7.89
N PHE A 224 10.40 17.98 7.60
CA PHE A 224 9.13 18.14 6.88
C PHE A 224 9.15 17.61 5.45
N THR A 225 10.28 17.69 4.75
CA THR A 225 10.36 17.34 3.33
C THR A 225 10.77 15.90 3.05
N THR A 226 11.33 15.21 4.04
CA THR A 226 11.74 13.79 3.92
C THR A 226 10.94 12.90 4.86
N VAL A 227 11.52 12.50 5.99
CA VAL A 227 10.97 11.52 6.94
C VAL A 227 9.64 11.95 7.54
N GLY A 228 9.49 13.23 7.88
CA GLY A 228 8.32 13.80 8.54
C GLY A 228 7.06 13.76 7.70
N PHE A 229 7.15 13.81 6.36
CA PHE A 229 5.99 13.66 5.47
C PHE A 229 5.36 12.26 5.61
N TYR A 230 6.17 11.21 5.56
CA TYR A 230 5.71 9.82 5.70
C TYR A 230 5.28 9.51 7.13
N PHE A 231 5.98 10.06 8.12
CA PHE A 231 5.58 9.96 9.52
C PHE A 231 4.21 10.62 9.76
N SER A 232 4.01 11.84 9.28
CA SER A 232 2.72 12.55 9.40
C SER A 232 1.60 11.80 8.71
N THR A 233 1.86 11.24 7.52
CA THR A 233 0.92 10.36 6.80
C THR A 233 0.51 9.15 7.64
N LEU A 234 1.48 8.49 8.28
CA LEU A 234 1.23 7.37 9.19
C LEU A 234 0.35 7.79 10.38
N ILE A 235 0.68 8.91 11.02
CA ILE A 235 -0.08 9.44 12.16
C ILE A 235 -1.52 9.81 11.76
N THR A 236 -1.73 10.37 10.57
CA THR A 236 -3.07 10.69 10.06
C THR A 236 -3.94 9.43 9.98
N VAL A 237 -3.43 8.34 9.40
CA VAL A 237 -4.18 7.07 9.34
C VAL A 237 -4.38 6.46 10.72
N LEU A 238 -3.35 6.46 11.58
CA LEU A 238 -3.50 5.97 12.96
C LEU A 238 -4.54 6.76 13.76
N THR A 239 -4.65 8.06 13.52
CA THR A 239 -5.65 8.92 14.15
C THR A 239 -7.07 8.51 13.77
N VAL A 240 -7.30 8.08 12.52
CA VAL A 240 -8.61 7.54 12.10
C VAL A 240 -8.95 6.27 12.89
N TYR A 241 -8.00 5.37 13.08
CA TYR A 241 -8.19 4.17 13.90
C TYR A 241 -8.45 4.49 15.37
N ILE A 242 -7.62 5.34 15.98
CA ILE A 242 -7.77 5.76 17.38
C ILE A 242 -9.11 6.46 17.57
N PHE A 243 -9.51 7.31 16.63
CA PHE A 243 -10.80 7.98 16.66
C PHE A 243 -11.95 6.99 16.62
N LEU A 244 -11.97 6.06 15.66
CA LEU A 244 -13.08 5.10 15.52
C LEU A 244 -13.16 4.12 16.69
N TYR A 245 -12.04 3.52 17.10
CA TYR A 245 -12.01 2.65 18.28
C TYR A 245 -12.36 3.42 19.55
N GLY A 246 -11.81 4.62 19.74
CA GLY A 246 -12.12 5.47 20.88
C GLY A 246 -13.60 5.82 20.94
N ARG A 247 -14.21 6.21 19.82
CA ARG A 247 -15.65 6.47 19.71
C ARG A 247 -16.47 5.23 20.02
N LEU A 248 -16.11 4.09 19.45
CA LEU A 248 -16.79 2.85 19.70
C LEU A 248 -16.73 2.48 21.19
N TYR A 249 -15.58 2.60 21.85
CA TYR A 249 -15.47 2.31 23.28
C TYR A 249 -16.26 3.28 24.16
N LEU A 250 -16.40 4.54 23.76
CA LEU A 250 -17.28 5.51 24.44
C LEU A 250 -18.76 5.11 24.33
N VAL A 251 -19.20 4.64 23.16
CA VAL A 251 -20.56 4.11 22.98
C VAL A 251 -20.76 2.85 23.81
N LEU A 252 -19.84 1.88 23.69
CA LEU A 252 -19.98 0.57 24.33
C LEU A 252 -19.85 0.63 25.85
N SER A 253 -19.17 1.63 26.41
CA SER A 253 -19.10 1.82 27.87
C SER A 253 -20.35 2.50 28.45
N GLY A 254 -21.23 3.05 27.62
CA GLY A 254 -22.32 3.93 28.08
C GLY A 254 -21.83 5.31 28.55
N LEU A 255 -20.51 5.57 28.50
CA LEU A 255 -19.96 6.88 28.88
C LEU A 255 -20.43 7.97 27.92
N GLU A 256 -20.64 7.65 26.64
CA GLU A 256 -21.21 8.61 25.69
C GLU A 256 -22.60 9.09 26.10
N GLU A 257 -23.45 8.22 26.64
CA GLU A 257 -24.75 8.59 27.19
C GLU A 257 -24.59 9.54 28.39
N GLY A 258 -23.73 9.19 29.34
CA GLY A 258 -23.42 10.04 30.50
C GLY A 258 -22.78 11.38 30.14
N LEU A 259 -21.99 11.44 29.06
CA LEU A 259 -21.38 12.68 28.56
C LEU A 259 -22.38 13.54 27.76
N SER A 260 -23.36 12.92 27.10
CA SER A 260 -24.38 13.61 26.30
C SER A 260 -25.36 14.43 27.15
N THR A 261 -25.53 14.09 28.43
CA THR A 261 -26.34 14.86 29.38
C THR A 261 -25.69 16.18 29.77
N LYS A 262 -24.36 16.33 29.57
CA LYS A 262 -23.62 17.57 29.85
C LYS A 262 -23.62 18.48 28.62
N LYS A 263 -24.36 19.59 28.70
CA LYS A 263 -24.50 20.59 27.62
C LYS A 263 -23.15 21.10 27.06
N ALA A 264 -22.14 21.30 27.92
CA ALA A 264 -20.81 21.76 27.53
C ALA A 264 -20.06 20.79 26.60
N ILE A 265 -20.37 19.49 26.65
CA ILE A 265 -19.72 18.44 25.84
C ILE A 265 -20.56 18.12 24.60
N ARG A 266 -21.89 18.20 24.72
CA ARG A 266 -22.83 18.00 23.61
C ARG A 266 -22.64 19.04 22.50
N ASP A 267 -22.48 20.30 22.89
CA ASP A 267 -22.45 21.44 21.98
C ASP A 267 -21.01 21.99 21.76
N ASN A 268 -19.98 21.13 21.83
CA ASN A 268 -18.59 21.52 21.59
C ASN A 268 -18.33 21.78 20.10
N LYS A 269 -18.79 22.94 19.63
CA LYS A 269 -18.61 23.48 18.28
C LYS A 269 -17.13 23.49 17.85
N PRO A 270 -16.17 23.94 18.68
CA PRO A 270 -14.74 23.92 18.33
C PRO A 270 -14.23 22.53 17.95
N LEU A 271 -14.58 21.49 18.72
CA LEU A 271 -14.19 20.12 18.42
C LEU A 271 -14.80 19.62 17.11
N GLN A 272 -16.08 19.93 16.85
CA GLN A 272 -16.74 19.56 15.59
C GLN A 272 -16.10 20.24 14.38
N VAL A 273 -15.77 21.53 14.51
CA VAL A 273 -15.10 22.31 13.45
C VAL A 273 -13.69 21.79 13.21
N ALA A 274 -12.91 21.49 14.25
CA ALA A 274 -11.57 20.93 14.11
C ALA A 274 -11.57 19.56 13.42
N LEU A 275 -12.51 18.68 13.77
CA LEU A 275 -12.63 17.37 13.13
C LEU A 275 -13.14 17.46 11.67
N ALA A 276 -14.06 18.38 11.38
CA ALA A 276 -14.57 18.62 10.04
C ALA A 276 -13.51 19.24 9.13
N SER A 277 -12.75 20.24 9.63
CA SER A 277 -11.65 20.84 8.87
C SER A 277 -10.55 19.80 8.59
N GLN A 278 -10.21 18.97 9.56
CA GLN A 278 -9.22 17.90 9.36
C GLN A 278 -9.68 16.86 8.33
N SER A 279 -10.96 16.48 8.33
CA SER A 279 -11.51 15.48 7.41
C SER A 279 -11.63 15.99 5.96
N PHE A 280 -11.98 17.26 5.76
CA PHE A 280 -12.20 17.86 4.45
C PHE A 280 -10.91 18.41 3.81
N VAL A 281 -10.07 19.08 4.61
CA VAL A 281 -8.92 19.84 4.12
C VAL A 281 -7.69 18.94 3.93
N GLN A 282 -7.51 17.93 4.78
CA GLN A 282 -6.26 17.15 4.85
C GLN A 282 -6.24 15.91 3.93
N ILE A 283 -7.41 15.32 3.60
CA ILE A 283 -7.49 14.05 2.85
C ILE A 283 -7.35 14.23 1.32
N GLY A 284 -7.38 15.46 0.79
CA GLY A 284 -7.13 15.65 -0.66
C GLY A 284 -6.93 17.08 -1.15
N PHE A 285 -7.49 18.08 -0.47
CA PHE A 285 -7.40 19.46 -0.95
C PHE A 285 -6.01 20.08 -0.75
N LEU A 286 -5.42 19.97 0.45
CA LEU A 286 -4.07 20.53 0.68
C LEU A 286 -2.98 19.81 -0.11
N MET A 287 -3.11 18.50 -0.32
CA MET A 287 -2.12 17.72 -1.09
C MET A 287 -2.14 18.08 -2.58
N SER A 288 -3.25 18.61 -3.10
CA SER A 288 -3.37 19.05 -4.49
C SER A 288 -2.99 20.52 -4.71
N LEU A 289 -2.78 21.30 -3.63
CA LEU A 289 -2.44 22.72 -3.72
C LEU A 289 -1.10 22.99 -4.43
N PRO A 290 0.02 22.29 -4.13
CA PRO A 290 1.28 22.54 -4.84
C PRO A 290 1.16 22.29 -6.35
N MET A 291 0.40 21.27 -6.73
CA MET A 291 0.12 20.93 -8.12
C MET A 291 -0.76 21.98 -8.80
N LEU A 292 -1.80 22.48 -8.11
CA LEU A 292 -2.63 23.58 -8.59
C LEU A 292 -1.82 24.86 -8.83
N MET A 293 -0.92 25.19 -7.90
CA MET A 293 -0.02 26.33 -8.02
C MET A 293 0.95 26.15 -9.19
N GLU A 294 1.51 24.94 -9.36
CA GLU A 294 2.42 24.65 -10.47
C GLU A 294 1.73 24.82 -11.82
N ILE A 295 0.56 24.21 -12.02
CA ILE A 295 -0.21 24.37 -13.26
C ILE A 295 -0.60 25.85 -13.46
N GLY A 296 -0.91 26.55 -12.36
CA GLY A 296 -1.26 27.97 -12.40
C GLY A 296 -0.11 28.86 -12.88
N LEU A 297 1.12 28.55 -12.45
CA LEU A 297 2.33 29.27 -12.83
C LEU A 297 2.80 28.91 -14.25
N GLU A 298 2.72 27.64 -14.65
CA GLU A 298 3.19 27.20 -15.98
C GLU A 298 2.18 27.45 -17.10
N ARG A 299 0.88 27.27 -16.84
CA ARG A 299 -0.19 27.26 -17.86
C ARG A 299 -1.32 28.27 -17.62
N GLY A 300 -1.20 29.07 -16.56
CA GLY A 300 -2.18 30.07 -16.15
C GLY A 300 -3.27 29.53 -15.22
N PHE A 301 -3.75 30.39 -14.31
CA PHE A 301 -4.72 30.04 -13.27
C PHE A 301 -6.08 29.56 -13.78
N ARG A 302 -6.53 30.04 -14.95
CA ARG A 302 -7.79 29.56 -15.57
C ARG A 302 -7.66 28.09 -15.97
N THR A 303 -6.54 27.73 -16.58
CA THR A 303 -6.22 26.35 -16.96
C THR A 303 -6.09 25.48 -15.71
N ALA A 304 -5.40 25.97 -14.68
CA ALA A 304 -5.27 25.25 -13.40
C ALA A 304 -6.62 24.94 -12.75
N LEU A 305 -7.54 25.90 -12.72
CA LEU A 305 -8.88 25.67 -12.18
C LEU A 305 -9.66 24.65 -13.01
N SER A 306 -9.59 24.73 -14.34
CA SER A 306 -10.26 23.79 -15.23
C SER A 306 -9.69 22.37 -15.11
N GLU A 307 -8.36 22.22 -15.08
CA GLU A 307 -7.69 20.94 -14.91
C GLU A 307 -7.99 20.35 -13.52
N PHE A 308 -8.03 21.17 -12.47
CA PHE A 308 -8.40 20.72 -11.13
C PHE A 308 -9.82 20.15 -11.07
N ILE A 309 -10.80 20.83 -11.68
CA ILE A 309 -12.18 20.33 -11.77
C ILE A 309 -12.22 19.00 -12.52
N LEU A 310 -11.51 18.90 -13.65
CA LEU A 310 -11.42 17.65 -14.42
C LEU A 310 -10.80 16.52 -13.61
N MET A 311 -9.74 16.78 -12.83
CA MET A 311 -9.13 15.79 -11.95
C MET A 311 -10.10 15.28 -10.88
N GLN A 312 -10.95 16.15 -10.31
CA GLN A 312 -11.98 15.71 -9.37
C GLN A 312 -13.00 14.79 -10.04
N LEU A 313 -13.47 15.14 -11.24
CA LEU A 313 -14.42 14.33 -12.01
C LEU A 313 -13.85 12.96 -12.43
N GLN A 314 -12.54 12.89 -12.66
CA GLN A 314 -11.83 11.65 -13.00
C GLN A 314 -11.41 10.81 -11.77
N LEU A 315 -11.93 11.14 -10.59
CA LEU A 315 -11.71 10.43 -9.33
C LEU A 315 -10.29 10.55 -8.73
N ALA A 316 -9.62 11.69 -8.91
CA ALA A 316 -8.35 11.96 -8.23
C ALA A 316 -8.42 11.79 -6.69
N PRO A 317 -9.51 12.18 -5.97
CA PRO A 317 -9.62 11.92 -4.53
C PRO A 317 -9.55 10.45 -4.14
N VAL A 318 -10.13 9.57 -4.97
CA VAL A 318 -10.08 8.11 -4.77
C VAL A 318 -8.64 7.62 -4.95
N PHE A 319 -7.96 8.09 -5.99
CA PHE A 319 -6.56 7.73 -6.23
C PHE A 319 -5.63 8.17 -5.08
N PHE A 320 -5.69 9.44 -4.66
CA PHE A 320 -4.80 9.95 -3.62
C PHE A 320 -5.11 9.37 -2.23
N THR A 321 -6.38 9.11 -1.92
CA THR A 321 -6.75 8.43 -0.66
C THR A 321 -6.29 6.97 -0.65
N PHE A 322 -6.28 6.30 -1.80
CA PHE A 322 -5.71 4.96 -1.94
C PHE A 322 -4.18 4.97 -1.78
N SER A 323 -3.50 5.90 -2.45
CA SER A 323 -2.06 6.15 -2.31
C SER A 323 -1.63 6.37 -0.86
N LEU A 324 -2.42 7.11 -0.07
CA LEU A 324 -2.18 7.33 1.36
C LEU A 324 -2.08 6.00 2.14
N GLY A 325 -2.95 5.03 1.81
CA GLY A 325 -2.96 3.70 2.41
C GLY A 325 -1.68 2.91 2.10
N THR A 326 -1.22 2.97 0.85
CA THR A 326 0.04 2.39 0.39
C THR A 326 1.22 2.97 1.17
N LYS A 327 1.37 4.29 1.18
CA LYS A 327 2.47 4.99 1.89
C LYS A 327 2.51 4.62 3.37
N THR A 328 1.37 4.68 4.04
CA THR A 328 1.22 4.34 5.45
C THR A 328 1.61 2.90 5.75
N HIS A 329 1.11 1.94 4.97
CA HIS A 329 1.34 0.52 5.23
C HIS A 329 2.83 0.16 5.13
N TYR A 330 3.47 0.53 4.03
CA TYR A 330 4.86 0.15 3.76
C TYR A 330 5.84 0.92 4.65
N TYR A 331 5.59 2.20 4.90
CA TYR A 331 6.39 2.99 5.85
C TYR A 331 6.29 2.43 7.28
N GLY A 332 5.07 2.19 7.78
CA GLY A 332 4.84 1.67 9.13
C GLY A 332 5.39 0.25 9.34
N ARG A 333 5.25 -0.63 8.35
CA ARG A 333 5.81 -1.99 8.38
C ARG A 333 7.34 -1.96 8.49
N THR A 334 7.99 -1.12 7.69
CA THR A 334 9.44 -0.96 7.73
C THR A 334 9.91 -0.41 9.08
N LEU A 335 9.15 0.53 9.67
CA LEU A 335 9.50 1.08 10.98
C LEU A 335 9.40 0.05 12.12
N LEU A 336 8.38 -0.81 12.10
CA LEU A 336 8.13 -1.80 13.16
C LEU A 336 9.02 -3.05 13.04
N HIS A 337 9.21 -3.52 11.81
CA HIS A 337 9.80 -4.84 11.55
C HIS A 337 11.10 -4.80 10.75
N GLY A 338 11.41 -3.67 10.10
CA GLY A 338 12.49 -3.57 9.13
C GLY A 338 12.26 -4.47 7.91
N GLY A 339 13.36 -4.82 7.21
CA GLY A 339 13.34 -5.80 6.12
C GLY A 339 12.53 -5.36 4.91
N ALA A 340 12.66 -4.10 4.50
CA ALA A 340 12.03 -3.60 3.29
C ALA A 340 12.54 -4.42 2.08
N LYS A 341 11.63 -5.17 1.47
CA LYS A 341 11.93 -6.03 0.31
C LYS A 341 11.67 -5.25 -0.97
N TYR A 342 12.63 -5.24 -1.88
CA TYR A 342 12.38 -4.76 -3.24
C TYR A 342 11.32 -5.65 -3.89
N ARG A 343 10.20 -5.04 -4.29
CA ARG A 343 9.21 -5.65 -5.17
C ARG A 343 9.41 -5.02 -6.54
N PRO A 344 9.79 -5.79 -7.57
CA PRO A 344 10.02 -5.23 -8.89
C PRO A 344 8.73 -4.60 -9.40
N THR A 345 8.81 -3.34 -9.81
CA THR A 345 7.72 -2.68 -10.52
C THR A 345 7.63 -3.33 -11.90
N GLY A 346 6.66 -4.22 -12.09
CA GLY A 346 6.40 -4.78 -13.41
C GLY A 346 6.10 -3.65 -14.40
N ARG A 347 6.75 -3.63 -15.57
CA ARG A 347 6.48 -2.67 -16.65
C ARG A 347 5.48 -3.28 -17.65
N GLY A 348 4.23 -3.42 -17.23
CA GLY A 348 3.11 -3.80 -18.11
C GLY A 348 2.52 -2.59 -18.84
N PHE A 349 1.89 -2.83 -19.98
CA PHE A 349 1.08 -1.81 -20.65
C PHE A 349 -0.28 -1.66 -19.95
N VAL A 350 -0.75 -0.41 -19.77
CA VAL A 350 -2.03 -0.07 -19.12
C VAL A 350 -3.27 -0.62 -19.80
N VAL A 351 -3.13 -1.13 -21.02
CA VAL A 351 -4.25 -1.68 -21.78
C VAL A 351 -4.76 -3.01 -21.16
N PHE A 352 -3.95 -3.66 -20.34
CA PHE A 352 -4.27 -4.99 -19.83
C PHE A 352 -4.99 -4.97 -18.49
N HIS A 353 -6.11 -5.71 -18.46
CA HIS A 353 -6.82 -6.06 -17.25
C HIS A 353 -5.92 -6.83 -16.29
N ALA A 354 -5.77 -6.33 -15.07
CA ALA A 354 -5.14 -7.04 -13.96
C ALA A 354 -6.13 -8.01 -13.34
N LYS A 355 -5.73 -9.27 -13.13
CA LYS A 355 -6.63 -10.28 -12.56
C LYS A 355 -6.99 -9.96 -11.12
N PHE A 356 -8.18 -10.35 -10.67
CA PHE A 356 -8.60 -10.25 -9.29
C PHE A 356 -7.58 -10.86 -8.31
N ALA A 357 -7.02 -12.04 -8.62
CA ALA A 357 -6.01 -12.69 -7.78
C ALA A 357 -4.72 -11.84 -7.63
N ASP A 358 -4.32 -11.11 -8.67
CA ASP A 358 -3.14 -10.24 -8.63
C ASP A 358 -3.41 -9.02 -7.73
N ASN A 359 -4.56 -8.37 -7.92
CA ASN A 359 -5.00 -7.24 -7.09
C ASN A 359 -5.17 -7.67 -5.62
N TYR A 360 -5.75 -8.84 -5.38
CA TYR A 360 -5.91 -9.40 -4.05
C TYR A 360 -4.58 -9.63 -3.34
N ARG A 361 -3.61 -10.25 -4.02
CA ARG A 361 -2.28 -10.50 -3.45
C ARG A 361 -1.53 -9.21 -3.15
N LEU A 362 -1.66 -8.19 -4.01
CA LEU A 362 -0.97 -6.91 -3.85
C LEU A 362 -1.57 -6.05 -2.73
N TYR A 363 -2.90 -6.05 -2.59
CA TYR A 363 -3.62 -5.12 -1.73
C TYR A 363 -4.27 -5.72 -0.48
N SER A 364 -4.24 -7.04 -0.29
CA SER A 364 -4.85 -7.72 0.87
C SER A 364 -4.40 -7.08 2.20
N ARG A 365 -3.10 -7.02 2.48
CA ARG A 365 -2.58 -6.48 3.76
C ARG A 365 -2.53 -4.96 3.84
N SER A 366 -2.27 -4.31 2.71
CA SER A 366 -2.07 -2.87 2.66
C SER A 366 -3.39 -2.09 2.73
N HIS A 367 -4.46 -2.61 2.13
CA HIS A 367 -5.75 -1.92 2.00
C HIS A 367 -6.94 -2.78 2.43
N PHE A 368 -7.13 -3.99 1.89
CA PHE A 368 -8.39 -4.72 2.06
C PHE A 368 -8.67 -5.12 3.50
N VAL A 369 -7.68 -5.69 4.18
CA VAL A 369 -7.76 -6.03 5.60
C VAL A 369 -8.12 -4.81 6.43
N LYS A 370 -7.43 -3.70 6.19
CA LYS A 370 -7.62 -2.44 6.90
C LYS A 370 -8.98 -1.81 6.64
N GLY A 371 -9.40 -1.81 5.37
CA GLY A 371 -10.70 -1.30 4.93
C GLY A 371 -11.86 -2.11 5.50
N ILE A 372 -11.74 -3.44 5.55
CA ILE A 372 -12.76 -4.32 6.17
C ILE A 372 -12.82 -4.10 7.68
N GLU A 373 -11.68 -3.94 8.36
CA GLU A 373 -11.66 -3.60 9.79
C GLU A 373 -12.39 -2.27 10.06
N LEU A 374 -12.06 -1.22 9.30
CA LEU A 374 -12.73 0.08 9.42
C LEU A 374 -14.22 0.00 9.05
N MET A 375 -14.58 -0.79 8.04
CA MET A 375 -15.97 -1.05 7.66
C MET A 375 -16.75 -1.69 8.81
N ILE A 376 -16.20 -2.72 9.45
CA ILE A 376 -16.80 -3.39 10.61
C ILE A 376 -17.01 -2.37 11.74
N LEU A 377 -16.00 -1.55 12.06
CA LEU A 377 -16.12 -0.52 13.10
C LEU A 377 -17.23 0.49 12.78
N LEU A 378 -17.33 0.94 11.53
CA LEU A 378 -18.37 1.88 11.10
C LEU A 378 -19.78 1.26 11.16
N ILE A 379 -19.93 0.00 10.74
CA ILE A 379 -21.21 -0.72 10.84
C ILE A 379 -21.63 -0.86 12.29
N VAL A 380 -20.72 -1.29 13.16
CA VAL A 380 -20.98 -1.47 14.59
C VAL A 380 -21.33 -0.13 15.23
N TYR A 381 -20.54 0.90 14.94
CA TYR A 381 -20.81 2.24 15.42
C TYR A 381 -22.20 2.74 14.99
N GLN A 382 -22.62 2.45 13.75
CA GLN A 382 -23.95 2.79 13.25
C GLN A 382 -25.07 1.99 13.96
N ILE A 383 -24.84 0.71 14.32
CA ILE A 383 -25.82 -0.14 15.04
C ILE A 383 -26.04 0.36 16.48
N PHE A 384 -24.98 0.70 17.21
CA PHE A 384 -25.07 1.10 18.62
C PHE A 384 -25.25 2.59 18.83
N ARG A 385 -25.29 3.38 17.76
CA ARG A 385 -25.51 4.81 17.86
C ARG A 385 -26.91 5.09 18.40
N HIS A 386 -26.97 5.78 19.54
CA HIS A 386 -28.18 6.46 19.98
C HIS A 386 -28.29 7.84 19.30
N THR A 387 -29.53 8.29 19.07
CA THR A 387 -29.97 9.45 18.26
C THR A 387 -29.42 10.84 18.72
N TYR A 388 -28.51 10.90 19.69
CA TYR A 388 -28.13 12.12 20.41
C TYR A 388 -27.18 13.08 19.67
N ARG A 389 -26.79 12.79 18.43
CA ARG A 389 -25.96 13.69 17.60
C ARG A 389 -26.45 13.77 16.15
N SER A 390 -27.55 14.47 15.93
CA SER A 390 -27.97 14.93 14.60
C SER A 390 -27.25 16.25 14.27
N GLY A 391 -26.01 16.18 13.76
CA GLY A 391 -25.24 17.38 13.39
C GLY A 391 -24.42 17.17 12.12
N VAL A 392 -24.27 18.24 11.33
CA VAL A 392 -23.51 18.26 10.07
C VAL A 392 -22.07 17.77 10.26
N GLY A 393 -21.42 18.08 11.39
CA GLY A 393 -20.06 17.64 11.69
C GLY A 393 -19.89 16.12 11.79
N TYR A 394 -20.87 15.41 12.37
CA TYR A 394 -20.86 13.94 12.40
C TYR A 394 -20.99 13.34 11.02
N LEU A 395 -21.91 13.90 10.21
CA LEU A 395 -22.16 13.44 8.85
C LEU A 395 -20.89 13.60 8.00
N MET A 396 -20.21 14.74 8.10
CA MET A 396 -18.96 14.96 7.37
C MET A 396 -17.86 13.96 7.76
N ILE A 397 -17.63 13.74 9.05
CA ILE A 397 -16.60 12.79 9.52
C ILE A 397 -16.92 11.35 9.04
N THR A 398 -18.18 10.94 9.19
CA THR A 398 -18.61 9.58 8.85
C THR A 398 -18.56 9.34 7.34
N ILE A 399 -18.96 10.33 6.53
CA ILE A 399 -18.84 10.27 5.06
C ILE A 399 -17.36 10.17 4.65
N SER A 400 -16.46 10.96 5.23
CA SER A 400 -15.03 10.87 4.92
C SER A 400 -14.45 9.50 5.25
N MET A 401 -14.87 8.87 6.36
CA MET A 401 -14.44 7.52 6.73
C MET A 401 -15.00 6.44 5.79
N TRP A 402 -16.29 6.52 5.44
CA TRP A 402 -16.88 5.64 4.44
C TRP A 402 -16.24 5.79 3.07
N PHE A 403 -15.90 7.03 2.68
CA PHE A 403 -15.18 7.32 1.44
C PHE A 403 -13.79 6.66 1.44
N MET A 404 -13.05 6.75 2.55
CA MET A 404 -11.76 6.08 2.72
C MET A 404 -11.89 4.55 2.64
N VAL A 405 -12.89 3.97 3.31
CA VAL A 405 -13.19 2.52 3.24
C VAL A 405 -13.51 2.10 1.80
N GLY A 406 -14.47 2.76 1.15
CA GLY A 406 -14.85 2.45 -0.23
C GLY A 406 -13.68 2.56 -1.20
N THR A 407 -12.86 3.59 -1.02
CA THR A 407 -11.62 3.78 -1.79
C THR A 407 -10.65 2.62 -1.61
N TRP A 408 -10.33 2.25 -0.37
CA TRP A 408 -9.37 1.18 -0.08
C TRP A 408 -9.83 -0.20 -0.56
N LEU A 409 -11.14 -0.46 -0.54
CA LEU A 409 -11.69 -1.74 -0.99
C LEU A 409 -11.83 -1.82 -2.51
N TYR A 410 -12.19 -0.72 -3.20
CA TYR A 410 -12.65 -0.79 -4.59
C TYR A 410 -11.81 -0.02 -5.61
N ALA A 411 -10.88 0.86 -5.20
CA ALA A 411 -10.01 1.55 -6.16
C ALA A 411 -9.23 0.60 -7.10
N PRO A 412 -8.72 -0.57 -6.65
CA PRO A 412 -8.06 -1.52 -7.54
C PRO A 412 -8.94 -2.05 -8.66
N PHE A 413 -10.26 -2.14 -8.47
CA PHE A 413 -11.18 -2.60 -9.50
C PHE A 413 -11.68 -1.44 -10.36
N LEU A 414 -11.89 -0.28 -9.73
CA LEU A 414 -12.33 0.94 -10.38
C LEU A 414 -11.31 1.45 -11.39
N PHE A 415 -10.02 1.41 -11.08
CA PHE A 415 -8.96 1.84 -12.00
C PHE A 415 -8.39 0.70 -12.87
N ASN A 416 -9.00 -0.48 -12.83
CA ASN A 416 -8.58 -1.62 -13.65
C ASN A 416 -9.30 -1.60 -15.01
N PRO A 417 -8.57 -1.58 -16.14
CA PRO A 417 -9.19 -1.70 -17.46
C PRO A 417 -10.11 -2.92 -17.54
N SER A 418 -11.35 -2.73 -18.01
CA SER A 418 -12.37 -3.78 -18.09
C SER A 418 -12.65 -4.49 -16.76
N GLY A 419 -12.45 -3.79 -15.62
CA GLY A 419 -12.67 -4.32 -14.27
C GLY A 419 -14.12 -4.74 -13.99
N PHE A 420 -15.08 -4.17 -14.71
CA PHE A 420 -16.51 -4.50 -14.63
C PHE A 420 -17.05 -5.19 -15.89
N GLU A 421 -16.20 -5.83 -16.69
CA GLU A 421 -16.65 -6.65 -17.82
C GLU A 421 -17.01 -8.06 -17.35
N TRP A 422 -18.27 -8.47 -17.52
CA TRP A 422 -18.79 -9.74 -16.99
C TRP A 422 -17.91 -10.95 -17.30
N GLN A 423 -17.49 -11.10 -18.56
CA GLN A 423 -16.65 -12.23 -18.97
C GLN A 423 -15.30 -12.26 -18.25
N LYS A 424 -14.70 -11.08 -18.02
CA LYS A 424 -13.43 -10.96 -17.28
C LYS A 424 -13.62 -11.29 -15.81
N VAL A 425 -14.71 -10.81 -15.21
CA VAL A 425 -15.04 -11.12 -13.81
C VAL A 425 -15.26 -12.62 -13.62
N VAL A 426 -15.93 -13.31 -14.55
CA VAL A 426 -16.08 -14.77 -14.51
C VAL A 426 -14.71 -15.47 -14.62
N ASP A 427 -13.87 -15.06 -15.58
CA ASP A 427 -12.53 -15.62 -15.74
C ASP A 427 -11.70 -15.41 -14.44
N ASP A 428 -11.80 -14.23 -13.81
CA ASP A 428 -11.16 -13.88 -12.54
C ASP A 428 -11.65 -14.72 -11.35
N TRP A 429 -12.96 -15.00 -11.28
CA TRP A 429 -13.53 -15.89 -10.27
C TRP A 429 -12.91 -17.28 -10.34
N THR A 430 -12.78 -17.82 -11.56
CA THR A 430 -12.18 -19.15 -11.76
C THR A 430 -10.70 -19.18 -11.39
N ASP A 431 -9.94 -18.14 -11.76
CA ASP A 431 -8.52 -18.01 -11.45
C ASP A 431 -8.27 -17.85 -9.95
N TRP A 432 -9.04 -16.99 -9.27
CA TRP A 432 -8.94 -16.80 -7.82
C TRP A 432 -9.35 -18.06 -7.04
N ASN A 433 -10.43 -18.73 -7.44
CA ASN A 433 -10.82 -20.00 -6.82
C ASN A 433 -9.77 -21.09 -7.01
N LYS A 434 -9.13 -21.14 -8.18
CA LYS A 434 -8.02 -22.05 -8.40
C LYS A 434 -6.84 -21.71 -7.49
N TRP A 435 -6.42 -20.45 -7.45
CA TRP A 435 -5.31 -19.99 -6.61
C TRP A 435 -5.54 -20.25 -5.11
N ILE A 436 -6.73 -19.92 -4.59
CA ILE A 436 -7.10 -20.15 -3.19
C ILE A 436 -7.21 -21.65 -2.89
N SER A 437 -7.43 -22.51 -3.91
CA SER A 437 -7.58 -23.96 -3.76
C SER A 437 -6.24 -24.72 -3.66
N ILE A 438 -5.20 -24.26 -4.38
CA ILE A 438 -3.93 -24.97 -4.58
C ILE A 438 -3.07 -24.94 -3.30
N GLN A 439 -2.60 -26.12 -2.89
CA GLN A 439 -1.64 -26.27 -1.79
C GLN A 439 -0.25 -25.79 -2.22
N GLY A 440 0.46 -25.18 -1.28
CA GLY A 440 1.81 -24.67 -1.51
C GLY A 440 2.86 -25.77 -1.38
N GLY A 441 4.12 -25.40 -1.58
CA GLY A 441 5.25 -26.30 -1.45
C GLY A 441 6.57 -25.58 -1.71
N ILE A 442 7.68 -26.25 -1.41
CA ILE A 442 9.03 -25.72 -1.70
C ILE A 442 9.14 -25.52 -3.22
N GLY A 443 9.46 -24.30 -3.64
CA GLY A 443 9.59 -23.94 -5.07
C GLY A 443 8.28 -23.62 -5.79
N VAL A 444 7.11 -23.69 -5.13
CA VAL A 444 5.84 -23.26 -5.74
C VAL A 444 5.71 -21.74 -5.65
N PRO A 445 5.60 -21.03 -6.78
CA PRO A 445 5.56 -19.57 -6.78
C PRO A 445 4.27 -19.02 -6.14
N PRO A 446 4.33 -17.86 -5.45
CA PRO A 446 3.19 -17.18 -4.81
C PRO A 446 2.00 -16.92 -5.75
N GLU A 447 2.27 -16.75 -7.04
CA GLU A 447 1.26 -16.53 -8.09
C GLU A 447 0.35 -17.74 -8.30
N LYS A 448 0.84 -18.95 -8.01
CA LYS A 448 0.12 -20.18 -8.28
C LYS A 448 -0.57 -20.77 -7.06
N SER A 449 -0.13 -20.42 -5.85
CA SER A 449 -0.68 -20.96 -4.61
C SER A 449 -0.86 -19.90 -3.54
N TRP A 450 -2.06 -19.87 -2.96
CA TRP A 450 -2.35 -19.06 -1.78
C TRP A 450 -1.44 -19.38 -0.60
N GLU A 451 -1.10 -20.65 -0.38
CA GLU A 451 -0.30 -21.05 0.78
C GLU A 451 1.14 -20.54 0.67
N SER A 452 1.74 -20.60 -0.52
CA SER A 452 3.06 -19.99 -0.78
C SER A 452 3.04 -18.47 -0.59
N TRP A 453 2.02 -17.79 -1.13
CA TRP A 453 1.84 -16.35 -0.96
C TRP A 453 1.65 -15.96 0.51
N TRP A 454 0.83 -16.71 1.25
CA TRP A 454 0.52 -16.43 2.65
C TRP A 454 1.73 -16.61 3.57
N GLU A 455 2.57 -17.61 3.30
CA GLU A 455 3.84 -17.82 4.02
C GLU A 455 4.87 -16.72 3.68
N GLU A 456 4.97 -16.27 2.42
CA GLU A 456 5.85 -15.17 2.03
C GLU A 456 5.40 -13.83 2.67
N GLU A 457 4.11 -13.53 2.66
CA GLU A 457 3.61 -12.25 3.16
C GLU A 457 3.92 -12.08 4.67
N GLN A 458 4.04 -13.19 5.41
CA GLN A 458 4.36 -13.23 6.84
C GLN A 458 5.85 -13.44 7.16
N GLU A 459 6.71 -13.55 6.16
CA GLU A 459 8.13 -13.82 6.34
C GLU A 459 8.79 -12.78 7.26
N HIS A 460 8.40 -11.51 7.13
CA HIS A 460 8.90 -10.41 7.97
C HIS A 460 8.76 -10.66 9.48
N LEU A 461 7.68 -11.29 9.93
CA LEU A 461 7.45 -11.59 11.35
C LEU A 461 8.45 -12.59 11.93
N GLN A 462 9.11 -13.40 11.09
CA GLN A 462 10.14 -14.34 11.54
C GLN A 462 11.42 -13.63 11.98
N TYR A 463 11.69 -12.48 11.39
CA TYR A 463 12.89 -11.68 11.65
C TYR A 463 12.61 -10.47 12.54
N SER A 464 11.35 -10.25 12.93
CA SER A 464 10.96 -9.19 13.86
C SER A 464 11.58 -9.39 15.24
N GLY A 465 12.15 -8.31 15.79
CA GLY A 465 12.65 -8.29 17.16
C GLY A 465 11.52 -8.40 18.20
N MET A 466 11.89 -8.65 19.46
CA MET A 466 10.94 -8.81 20.58
C MET A 466 9.96 -7.63 20.71
N ARG A 467 10.43 -6.40 20.49
CA ARG A 467 9.58 -5.18 20.52
C ARG A 467 8.51 -5.20 19.44
N GLY A 468 8.84 -5.64 18.23
CA GLY A 468 7.88 -5.78 17.13
C GLY A 468 6.82 -6.82 17.42
N ILE A 469 7.21 -7.98 17.96
CA ILE A 469 6.27 -9.04 18.38
C ILE A 469 5.34 -8.54 19.49
N ILE A 470 5.87 -7.85 20.51
CA ILE A 470 5.06 -7.26 21.58
C ILE A 470 4.07 -6.23 20.99
N ALA A 471 4.50 -5.37 20.07
CA ALA A 471 3.63 -4.41 19.43
C ALA A 471 2.48 -5.08 18.65
N GLU A 472 2.75 -6.16 17.90
CA GLU A 472 1.72 -6.92 17.19
C GLU A 472 0.70 -7.54 18.14
N ILE A 473 1.15 -8.10 19.27
CA ILE A 473 0.27 -8.65 20.30
C ILE A 473 -0.59 -7.53 20.90
N LEU A 474 0.02 -6.43 21.34
CA LEU A 474 -0.67 -5.29 21.94
C LEU A 474 -1.71 -4.69 21.01
N LEU A 475 -1.37 -4.52 19.72
CA LEU A 475 -2.32 -4.08 18.72
C LEU A 475 -3.47 -5.08 18.60
N SER A 476 -3.19 -6.39 18.56
CA SER A 476 -4.22 -7.43 18.44
C SER A 476 -5.17 -7.50 19.65
N LEU A 477 -4.75 -7.06 20.84
CA LEU A 477 -5.58 -7.04 22.04
C LEU A 477 -6.86 -6.20 21.87
N ARG A 478 -6.86 -5.23 20.95
CA ARG A 478 -8.03 -4.38 20.66
C ARG A 478 -9.26 -5.20 20.25
N PHE A 479 -9.09 -6.32 19.55
CA PHE A 479 -10.20 -7.15 19.10
C PHE A 479 -10.93 -7.85 20.25
N PHE A 480 -10.22 -8.16 21.34
CA PHE A 480 -10.79 -8.79 22.52
C PHE A 480 -11.56 -7.78 23.38
N ILE A 481 -11.02 -6.56 23.53
CA ILE A 481 -11.71 -5.46 24.21
C ILE A 481 -13.00 -5.09 23.44
N TYR A 482 -12.89 -5.04 22.11
CA TYR A 482 -14.03 -4.85 21.21
C TYR A 482 -15.11 -5.92 21.40
N GLN A 483 -14.73 -7.21 21.48
CA GLN A 483 -15.67 -8.30 21.72
C GLN A 483 -16.37 -8.16 23.07
N TYR A 484 -15.62 -7.85 24.12
CA TYR A 484 -16.16 -7.64 25.46
C TYR A 484 -17.25 -6.56 25.46
N GLY A 485 -16.97 -5.42 24.82
CA GLY A 485 -17.93 -4.34 24.70
C GLY A 485 -19.21 -4.74 23.96
N LEU A 486 -19.12 -5.55 22.91
CA LEU A 486 -20.29 -6.04 22.17
C LEU A 486 -21.11 -7.06 22.95
N VAL A 487 -20.46 -8.02 23.61
CA VAL A 487 -21.14 -9.04 24.42
C VAL A 487 -21.91 -8.41 25.58
N TYR A 488 -21.37 -7.31 26.15
CA TYR A 488 -22.02 -6.56 27.22
C TYR A 488 -23.37 -5.93 26.80
N HIS A 489 -23.56 -5.63 25.51
CA HIS A 489 -24.78 -5.00 24.98
C HIS A 489 -25.79 -5.98 24.37
N LEU A 490 -25.52 -7.29 24.38
CA LEU A 490 -26.45 -8.30 23.89
C LEU A 490 -27.73 -8.35 24.74
N ASN A 491 -28.90 -8.43 24.10
CA ASN A 491 -30.18 -8.29 24.78
C ASN A 491 -30.46 -9.40 25.80
N PHE A 492 -30.07 -10.64 25.48
CA PHE A 492 -30.28 -11.79 26.36
C PHE A 492 -29.31 -11.85 27.56
N VAL A 493 -28.23 -11.04 27.55
CA VAL A 493 -27.24 -10.93 28.65
C VAL A 493 -27.58 -9.81 29.63
N LYS A 494 -28.58 -8.97 29.33
CA LYS A 494 -28.94 -7.78 30.13
C LYS A 494 -29.21 -8.07 31.62
N LYS A 495 -29.66 -9.28 31.96
CA LYS A 495 -29.97 -9.68 33.36
C LYS A 495 -28.72 -10.09 34.17
N THR A 496 -27.63 -10.52 33.54
CA THR A 496 -26.42 -11.02 34.20
C THR A 496 -25.16 -10.50 33.50
N LYS A 497 -24.82 -9.23 33.74
CA LYS A 497 -23.65 -8.57 33.14
C LYS A 497 -22.34 -8.92 33.87
N SER A 498 -22.00 -10.20 33.97
CA SER A 498 -20.77 -10.65 34.63
C SER A 498 -19.64 -10.90 33.63
N PHE A 499 -18.40 -10.74 34.08
CA PHE A 499 -17.21 -11.12 33.32
C PHE A 499 -17.24 -12.61 32.90
N LEU A 500 -17.97 -13.44 33.64
CA LEU A 500 -18.17 -14.85 33.35
C LEU A 500 -18.93 -15.08 32.04
N VAL A 501 -19.86 -14.19 31.64
CA VAL A 501 -20.54 -14.30 30.33
C VAL A 501 -19.56 -14.05 29.18
N TYR A 502 -18.64 -13.10 29.35
CA TYR A 502 -17.56 -12.91 28.40
C TYR A 502 -16.66 -14.16 28.32
N GLY A 503 -16.28 -14.75 29.46
CA GLY A 503 -15.53 -16.02 29.48
C GLY A 503 -16.26 -17.18 28.80
N ILE A 504 -17.59 -17.31 29.00
CA ILE A 504 -18.42 -18.32 28.32
C ILE A 504 -18.45 -18.08 26.81
N SER A 505 -18.46 -16.82 26.35
CA SER A 505 -18.46 -16.52 24.91
C SER A 505 -17.25 -17.11 24.19
N TRP A 506 -16.13 -17.32 24.88
CA TRP A 506 -14.94 -17.97 24.31
C TRP A 506 -15.15 -19.46 24.02
N LEU A 507 -16.08 -20.14 24.70
CA LEU A 507 -16.43 -21.53 24.37
C LEU A 507 -16.94 -21.64 22.94
N VAL A 508 -17.66 -20.63 22.43
CA VAL A 508 -18.11 -20.57 21.04
C VAL A 508 -16.92 -20.51 20.08
N ILE A 509 -15.91 -19.69 20.42
CA ILE A 509 -14.68 -19.59 19.61
C ILE A 509 -13.92 -20.91 19.63
N PHE A 510 -13.74 -21.53 20.79
CA PHE A 510 -13.07 -22.83 20.91
C PHE A 510 -13.82 -23.94 20.16
N LEU A 511 -15.16 -23.93 20.19
CA LEU A 511 -15.99 -24.86 19.43
C LEU A 511 -15.76 -24.70 17.92
N ILE A 512 -15.79 -23.45 17.41
CA ILE A 512 -15.53 -23.16 15.99
C ILE A 512 -14.11 -23.62 15.60
N LEU A 513 -13.11 -23.29 16.41
CA LEU A 513 -11.72 -23.71 16.17
C LEU A 513 -11.55 -25.24 16.22
N PHE A 514 -12.25 -25.92 17.13
CA PHE A 514 -12.27 -27.37 17.24
C PHE A 514 -12.88 -28.00 15.99
N ILE A 515 -14.05 -27.54 15.54
CA ILE A 515 -14.71 -27.99 14.32
C ILE A 515 -13.78 -27.80 13.12
N MET A 516 -13.18 -26.60 12.98
CA MET A 516 -12.23 -26.31 11.90
C MET A 516 -11.01 -27.24 11.94
N LYS A 517 -10.46 -27.52 13.12
CA LYS A 517 -9.35 -28.46 13.30
C LYS A 517 -9.75 -29.87 12.86
N THR A 518 -10.92 -30.35 13.28
CA THR A 518 -11.43 -31.68 12.93
C THR A 518 -11.63 -31.83 11.42
N VAL A 519 -12.21 -30.82 10.76
CA VAL A 519 -12.38 -30.81 9.29
C VAL A 519 -11.03 -30.77 8.57
N SER A 520 -10.06 -30.00 9.08
CA SER A 520 -8.72 -29.87 8.48
C SER A 520 -7.90 -31.16 8.57
N VAL A 521 -7.87 -31.77 9.76
CA VAL A 521 -7.21 -33.06 9.99
C VAL A 521 -7.89 -34.16 9.16
N GLY A 522 -9.22 -34.17 9.14
CA GLY A 522 -10.00 -35.09 8.32
C GLY A 522 -9.66 -34.96 6.83
N ARG A 523 -9.49 -33.73 6.33
CA ARG A 523 -9.10 -33.48 4.93
C ARG A 523 -7.74 -34.07 4.60
N ARG A 524 -6.75 -33.90 5.48
CA ARG A 524 -5.38 -34.40 5.26
C ARG A 524 -5.29 -35.92 5.32
N LYS A 525 -6.03 -36.55 6.24
CA LYS A 525 -5.96 -38.02 6.44
C LYS A 525 -6.85 -38.81 5.49
N PHE A 526 -8.02 -38.29 5.10
CA PHE A 526 -9.05 -39.11 4.43
C PHE A 526 -9.41 -38.63 3.02
N SER A 527 -8.97 -37.43 2.56
CA SER A 527 -9.45 -36.94 1.25
C SER A 527 -8.82 -37.61 0.04
N ALA A 528 -7.68 -38.27 0.18
CA ALA A 528 -7.04 -39.01 -0.89
C ALA A 528 -7.67 -40.41 -1.04
N ASP A 529 -7.81 -41.13 0.08
CA ASP A 529 -8.16 -42.55 0.05
C ASP A 529 -9.66 -42.85 0.23
N PHE A 530 -10.43 -41.95 0.88
CA PHE A 530 -11.85 -42.19 1.22
C PHE A 530 -12.74 -40.95 0.98
N GLN A 531 -12.88 -40.55 -0.29
CA GLN A 531 -13.63 -39.34 -0.66
C GLN A 531 -15.10 -39.35 -0.21
N LEU A 532 -15.81 -40.49 -0.32
CA LEU A 532 -17.22 -40.60 0.07
C LEU A 532 -17.39 -40.49 1.59
N ALA A 533 -16.60 -41.24 2.36
CA ALA A 533 -16.63 -41.20 3.82
C ALA A 533 -16.30 -39.78 4.34
N PHE A 534 -15.34 -39.11 3.71
CA PHE A 534 -15.00 -37.73 4.07
C PHE A 534 -16.12 -36.73 3.74
N ARG A 535 -16.86 -36.90 2.64
CA ARG A 535 -18.06 -36.09 2.34
C ARG A 535 -19.18 -36.30 3.36
N VAL A 536 -19.41 -37.56 3.77
CA VAL A 536 -20.40 -37.91 4.80
C VAL A 536 -20.00 -37.31 6.15
N ILE A 537 -18.73 -37.43 6.56
CA ILE A 537 -18.21 -36.80 7.79
C ILE A 537 -18.38 -35.28 7.75
N LYS A 538 -18.10 -34.63 6.62
CA LYS A 538 -18.38 -33.19 6.45
C LYS A 538 -19.86 -32.87 6.62
N GLY A 539 -20.75 -33.67 6.04
CA GLY A 539 -22.19 -33.53 6.19
C GLY A 539 -22.63 -33.64 7.65
N PHE A 540 -22.14 -34.64 8.39
CA PHE A 540 -22.43 -34.79 9.82
C PHE A 540 -21.90 -33.62 10.65
N ILE A 541 -20.65 -33.18 10.42
CA ILE A 541 -20.09 -32.02 11.12
C ILE A 541 -20.91 -30.75 10.83
N PHE A 542 -21.36 -30.58 9.58
CA PHE A 542 -22.21 -29.46 9.18
C PHE A 542 -23.57 -29.51 9.89
N LEU A 543 -24.20 -30.67 9.95
CA LEU A 543 -25.47 -30.87 10.67
C LEU A 543 -25.31 -30.60 12.17
N ILE A 544 -24.27 -31.14 12.81
CA ILE A 544 -23.96 -30.89 14.24
C ILE A 544 -23.74 -29.39 14.50
N PHE A 545 -23.01 -28.71 13.61
CA PHE A 545 -22.79 -27.29 13.73
C PHE A 545 -24.11 -26.51 13.63
N PHE A 546 -24.96 -26.84 12.64
CA PHE A 546 -26.25 -26.19 12.46
C PHE A 546 -27.22 -26.47 13.62
N THR A 547 -27.25 -27.69 14.16
CA THR A 547 -28.09 -28.00 15.32
C THR A 547 -27.63 -27.25 16.56
N VAL A 548 -26.32 -27.22 16.85
CA VAL A 548 -25.78 -26.44 17.97
C VAL A 548 -26.04 -24.95 17.80
N LEU A 549 -25.88 -24.41 16.58
CA LEU A 549 -26.18 -23.01 16.28
C LEU A 549 -27.68 -22.70 16.46
N ALA A 550 -28.56 -23.58 15.97
CA ALA A 550 -30.01 -23.43 16.12
C ALA A 550 -30.43 -23.47 17.60
N ILE A 551 -29.85 -24.37 18.41
CA ILE A 551 -30.07 -24.44 19.86
C ILE A 551 -29.58 -23.15 20.53
N LEU A 552 -28.40 -22.64 20.17
CA LEU A 552 -27.84 -21.39 20.70
C LEU A 552 -28.66 -20.15 20.32
N ILE A 553 -29.41 -20.18 19.21
CA ILE A 553 -30.30 -19.10 18.80
C ILE A 553 -31.67 -19.23 19.48
N ALA A 554 -32.21 -20.45 19.54
CA ALA A 554 -33.56 -20.72 20.03
C ALA A 554 -33.67 -20.64 21.56
N LEU A 555 -32.71 -21.20 22.31
CA LEU A 555 -32.76 -21.19 23.78
C LEU A 555 -32.73 -19.78 24.39
N PRO A 556 -31.90 -18.83 23.91
CA PRO A 556 -31.88 -17.47 24.45
C PRO A 556 -32.92 -16.54 23.82
N HIS A 557 -33.76 -17.03 22.89
CA HIS A 557 -34.65 -16.21 22.06
C HIS A 557 -33.94 -15.01 21.40
N MET A 558 -32.82 -15.28 20.69
CA MET A 558 -32.00 -14.24 20.07
C MET A 558 -32.76 -13.48 18.97
N THR A 559 -32.66 -12.15 18.97
CA THR A 559 -33.17 -11.33 17.85
C THR A 559 -32.22 -11.37 16.66
N ILE A 560 -32.70 -10.98 15.47
CA ILE A 560 -31.85 -10.84 14.26
C ILE A 560 -30.67 -9.89 14.54
N GLN A 561 -30.91 -8.81 15.28
CA GLN A 561 -29.85 -7.87 15.67
C GLN A 561 -28.79 -8.56 16.55
N ASP A 562 -29.20 -9.40 17.51
CA ASP A 562 -28.26 -10.13 18.38
C ASP A 562 -27.38 -11.09 17.56
N ILE A 563 -27.93 -11.75 16.53
CA ILE A 563 -27.18 -12.65 15.62
C ILE A 563 -26.11 -11.87 14.85
N VAL A 564 -26.47 -10.70 14.31
CA VAL A 564 -25.54 -9.82 13.59
C VAL A 564 -24.44 -9.33 14.53
N VAL A 565 -24.79 -8.85 15.73
CA VAL A 565 -23.82 -8.40 16.74
C VAL A 565 -22.89 -9.54 17.17
N CYS A 566 -23.40 -10.75 17.38
CA CYS A 566 -22.57 -11.92 17.69
C CYS A 566 -21.57 -12.21 16.57
N THR A 567 -22.01 -12.18 15.31
CA THR A 567 -21.12 -12.37 14.15
C THR A 567 -20.03 -11.30 14.11
N LEU A 568 -20.43 -10.04 14.30
CA LEU A 568 -19.52 -8.88 14.33
C LEU A 568 -18.61 -8.87 15.57
N ALA A 569 -18.93 -9.59 16.64
CA ALA A 569 -18.08 -9.76 17.82
C ALA A 569 -17.06 -10.89 17.66
N PHE A 570 -17.50 -12.06 17.20
CA PHE A 570 -16.64 -13.24 17.09
C PHE A 570 -15.69 -13.18 15.90
N MET A 571 -16.11 -12.61 14.76
CA MET A 571 -15.27 -12.55 13.56
C MET A 571 -13.98 -11.74 13.80
N PRO A 572 -13.99 -10.51 14.36
CA PRO A 572 -12.76 -9.78 14.68
C PRO A 572 -11.94 -10.45 15.79
N THR A 573 -12.58 -11.14 16.74
CA THR A 573 -11.85 -11.86 17.80
C THR A 573 -11.03 -13.01 17.24
N GLY A 574 -11.61 -13.84 16.37
CA GLY A 574 -10.88 -14.90 15.70
C GLY A 574 -9.75 -14.36 14.82
N TRP A 575 -9.92 -13.16 14.26
CA TRP A 575 -8.87 -12.45 13.55
C TRP A 575 -7.75 -12.02 14.50
N GLY A 576 -8.06 -11.42 15.65
CA GLY A 576 -7.08 -11.08 16.69
C GLY A 576 -6.28 -12.30 17.15
N MET A 577 -6.93 -13.45 17.35
CA MET A 577 -6.25 -14.71 17.64
C MET A 577 -5.32 -15.15 16.50
N LEU A 578 -5.74 -14.98 15.25
CA LEU A 578 -4.92 -15.30 14.08
C LEU A 578 -3.67 -14.41 14.02
N GLN A 579 -3.80 -13.10 14.26
CA GLN A 579 -2.66 -12.15 14.29
C GLN A 579 -1.67 -12.51 15.40
N ILE A 580 -2.15 -12.82 16.60
CA ILE A 580 -1.29 -13.28 17.71
C ILE A 580 -0.57 -14.60 17.34
N ALA A 581 -1.28 -15.54 16.73
CA ALA A 581 -0.70 -16.81 16.33
C ALA A 581 0.37 -16.65 15.23
N GLN A 582 0.20 -15.67 14.34
CA GLN A 582 1.19 -15.30 13.31
C GLN A 582 2.43 -14.66 13.94
N ALA A 583 2.25 -13.73 14.89
CA ALA A 583 3.35 -13.10 15.61
C ALA A 583 4.16 -14.12 16.45
N LEU A 584 3.49 -15.12 17.02
CA LEU A 584 4.09 -16.21 17.81
C LEU A 584 4.40 -17.47 16.99
N ARG A 585 4.60 -17.34 15.67
CA ARG A 585 4.81 -18.45 14.72
C ARG A 585 5.80 -19.53 15.22
N PRO A 586 6.98 -19.21 15.79
CA PRO A 586 7.92 -20.24 16.27
C PRO A 586 7.34 -21.13 17.38
N ILE A 587 6.56 -20.55 18.30
CA ILE A 587 5.94 -21.25 19.43
C ILE A 587 4.77 -22.10 18.94
N VAL A 588 3.92 -21.52 18.09
CA VAL A 588 2.74 -22.20 17.53
C VAL A 588 3.13 -23.38 16.64
N ARG A 589 4.26 -23.28 15.92
CA ARG A 589 4.83 -24.40 15.16
C ARG A 589 5.31 -25.52 16.06
N ARG A 590 6.02 -25.22 17.15
CA ARG A 590 6.44 -26.22 18.14
C ARG A 590 5.25 -26.92 18.80
N ALA A 591 4.15 -26.20 19.03
CA ALA A 591 2.91 -26.76 19.56
C ALA A 591 2.11 -27.61 18.54
N GLY A 592 2.56 -27.72 17.29
CA GLY A 592 1.86 -28.49 16.24
C GLY A 592 0.55 -27.85 15.74
N LEU A 593 0.26 -26.59 16.11
CA LEU A 593 -1.00 -25.91 15.78
C LEU A 593 -0.97 -25.12 14.47
N TRP A 594 0.19 -25.00 13.81
CA TRP A 594 0.35 -24.20 12.59
C TRP A 594 -0.57 -24.65 11.44
N GLY A 595 -0.87 -25.95 11.32
CA GLY A 595 -1.82 -26.45 10.33
C GLY A 595 -3.24 -25.90 10.53
N SER A 596 -3.67 -25.76 11.78
CA SER A 596 -4.96 -25.16 12.14
C SER A 596 -4.98 -23.67 11.85
N VAL A 597 -3.90 -22.96 12.20
CA VAL A 597 -3.74 -21.52 11.90
C VAL A 597 -3.84 -21.25 10.40
N LYS A 598 -3.16 -22.06 9.57
CA LYS A 598 -3.28 -21.97 8.11
C LYS A 598 -4.70 -22.17 7.62
N THR A 599 -5.41 -23.14 8.19
CA THR A 599 -6.81 -23.41 7.79
C THR A 599 -7.72 -22.25 8.17
N LEU A 600 -7.56 -21.71 9.37
CA LEU A 600 -8.30 -20.54 9.85
C LEU A 600 -8.04 -19.33 8.96
N ALA A 601 -6.77 -19.03 8.69
CA ALA A 601 -6.38 -17.94 7.82
C ALA A 601 -7.02 -18.05 6.44
N ARG A 602 -6.99 -19.25 5.83
CA ARG A 602 -7.63 -19.49 4.54
C ARG A 602 -9.13 -19.19 4.55
N GLY A 603 -9.82 -19.54 5.64
CA GLY A 603 -11.23 -19.22 5.84
C GLY A 603 -11.49 -17.70 5.82
N TYR A 604 -10.68 -16.93 6.56
CA TYR A 604 -10.74 -15.46 6.54
C TYR A 604 -10.48 -14.90 5.13
N GLU A 605 -9.48 -15.41 4.42
CA GLU A 605 -9.15 -14.94 3.07
C GLU A 605 -10.27 -15.26 2.06
N ILE A 606 -10.96 -16.40 2.21
CA ILE A 606 -12.14 -16.72 1.39
C ILE A 606 -13.27 -15.74 1.67
N ILE A 607 -13.57 -15.47 2.95
CA ILE A 607 -14.63 -14.52 3.34
C ILE A 607 -14.31 -13.12 2.80
N MET A 608 -13.08 -12.63 3.00
CA MET A 608 -12.66 -11.32 2.49
C MET A 608 -12.72 -11.26 0.96
N GLY A 609 -12.26 -12.29 0.27
CA GLY A 609 -12.35 -12.37 -1.19
C GLY A 609 -13.79 -12.33 -1.69
N LEU A 610 -14.70 -13.08 -1.06
CA LEU A 610 -16.13 -13.05 -1.36
C LEU A 610 -16.77 -11.68 -1.13
N LEU A 611 -16.44 -11.02 -0.01
CA LEU A 611 -16.95 -9.68 0.32
C LEU A 611 -16.53 -8.64 -0.72
N LEU A 612 -15.32 -8.76 -1.27
CA LEU A 612 -14.82 -7.87 -2.33
C LEU A 612 -15.38 -8.22 -3.71
N PHE A 613 -15.47 -9.51 -4.01
CA PHE A 613 -15.86 -9.99 -5.32
C PHE A 613 -17.35 -9.76 -5.60
N THR A 614 -18.21 -9.92 -4.58
CA THR A 614 -19.67 -9.85 -4.75
C THR A 614 -20.14 -8.50 -5.32
N PRO A 615 -19.71 -7.34 -4.78
CA PRO A 615 -20.10 -6.04 -5.35
C PRO A 615 -19.52 -5.81 -6.75
N VAL A 616 -18.30 -6.28 -7.03
CA VAL A 616 -17.69 -6.17 -8.36
C VAL A 616 -18.48 -7.00 -9.38
N ALA A 617 -18.88 -8.22 -9.04
CA ALA A 617 -19.70 -9.08 -9.88
C ALA A 617 -21.10 -8.51 -10.11
N PHE A 618 -21.71 -7.94 -9.06
CA PHE A 618 -23.01 -7.27 -9.18
C PHE A 618 -22.93 -6.06 -10.12
N LEU A 619 -21.91 -5.22 -9.99
CA LEU A 619 -21.72 -4.07 -10.88
C LEU A 619 -21.39 -4.49 -12.32
N ALA A 620 -20.64 -5.58 -12.50
CA ALA A 620 -20.31 -6.12 -13.82
C ALA A 620 -21.52 -6.70 -14.58
N TRP A 621 -22.62 -6.99 -13.88
CA TRP A 621 -23.89 -7.38 -14.51
C TRP A 621 -24.49 -6.25 -15.36
N PHE A 622 -24.16 -4.99 -15.05
CA PHE A 622 -24.69 -3.83 -15.74
C PHE A 622 -23.69 -3.32 -16.81
N PRO A 623 -23.99 -3.49 -18.12
CA PRO A 623 -23.03 -3.15 -19.18
C PRO A 623 -22.58 -1.68 -19.18
N PHE A 624 -23.48 -0.77 -18.79
CA PHE A 624 -23.19 0.67 -18.75
C PHE A 624 -22.07 1.03 -17.78
N VAL A 625 -21.83 0.22 -16.73
CA VAL A 625 -20.78 0.49 -15.73
C VAL A 625 -19.40 0.38 -16.36
N SER A 626 -19.16 -0.65 -17.18
CA SER A 626 -17.90 -0.85 -17.90
C SER A 626 -17.65 0.25 -18.93
N GLU A 627 -18.70 0.71 -19.62
CA GLU A 627 -18.60 1.82 -20.56
C GLU A 627 -18.29 3.15 -19.85
N PHE A 628 -18.99 3.43 -18.76
CA PHE A 628 -18.78 4.62 -17.94
C PHE A 628 -17.35 4.65 -17.38
N GLN A 629 -16.89 3.54 -16.81
CA GLN A 629 -15.51 3.38 -16.32
C GLN A 629 -14.49 3.71 -17.42
N THR A 630 -14.68 3.14 -18.63
CA THR A 630 -13.73 3.31 -19.72
C THR A 630 -13.67 4.78 -20.19
N ARG A 631 -14.82 5.43 -20.35
CA ARG A 631 -14.90 6.84 -20.79
C ARG A 631 -14.36 7.82 -19.76
N MET A 632 -14.55 7.53 -18.47
CA MET A 632 -14.11 8.40 -17.38
C MET A 632 -12.59 8.32 -17.17
N LEU A 633 -11.99 7.14 -17.35
CA LEU A 633 -10.60 6.89 -16.95
C LEU A 633 -9.58 6.94 -18.09
N PHE A 634 -10.02 6.79 -19.34
CA PHE A 634 -9.13 6.71 -20.48
C PHE A 634 -9.43 7.77 -21.53
N ASN A 635 -8.39 8.34 -22.12
CA ASN A 635 -8.50 9.31 -23.20
C ASN A 635 -9.24 8.69 -24.41
N GLN A 636 -9.93 9.50 -25.23
CA GLN A 636 -10.71 9.01 -26.39
C GLN A 636 -9.83 8.25 -27.41
N ALA A 637 -8.61 8.69 -27.65
CA ALA A 637 -7.65 8.00 -28.52
C ALA A 637 -7.24 6.62 -27.95
N PHE A 638 -7.07 6.54 -26.62
CA PHE A 638 -6.75 5.30 -25.92
C PHE A 638 -7.98 4.36 -25.80
N SER A 639 -9.18 4.94 -25.66
CA SER A 639 -10.46 4.24 -25.63
C SER A 639 -10.73 3.50 -26.94
N ARG A 640 -10.34 4.07 -28.09
CA ARG A 640 -10.39 3.38 -29.40
C ARG A 640 -9.46 2.16 -29.43
N GLY A 641 -8.24 2.28 -28.88
CA GLY A 641 -7.30 1.15 -28.75
C GLY A 641 -7.82 0.04 -27.83
N LEU A 642 -8.45 0.40 -26.70
CA LEU A 642 -9.11 -0.54 -25.78
C LEU A 642 -10.30 -1.25 -26.44
N GLN A 643 -11.13 -0.54 -27.22
CA GLN A 643 -12.22 -1.12 -27.99
C GLN A 643 -11.70 -2.12 -29.03
N ILE A 644 -10.63 -1.79 -29.75
CA ILE A 644 -9.96 -2.70 -30.69
C ILE A 644 -9.42 -3.94 -29.96
N SER A 645 -8.82 -3.78 -28.78
CA SER A 645 -8.36 -4.91 -27.95
C SER A 645 -9.51 -5.83 -27.51
N ARG A 646 -10.68 -5.28 -27.15
CA ARG A 646 -11.88 -6.09 -26.86
C ARG A 646 -12.33 -6.90 -28.07
N ILE A 647 -12.35 -6.29 -29.25
CA ILE A 647 -12.74 -6.94 -30.51
C ILE A 647 -11.75 -8.06 -30.89
N LEU A 648 -10.44 -7.78 -30.85
CA LEU A 648 -9.39 -8.75 -31.17
C LEU A 648 -9.28 -9.88 -30.13
N GLY A 649 -9.51 -9.59 -28.86
CA GLY A 649 -9.57 -10.57 -27.78
C GLY A 649 -10.74 -11.55 -27.91
N GLY A 650 -11.89 -11.06 -28.40
CA GLY A 650 -13.06 -11.89 -28.73
C GLY A 650 -12.78 -12.87 -29.88
N GLN A 651 -12.08 -12.43 -30.94
CA GLN A 651 -11.74 -13.29 -32.08
C GLN A 651 -10.76 -14.43 -31.74
N ARG A 652 -9.86 -14.25 -30.76
CA ARG A 652 -8.95 -15.33 -30.34
C ARG A 652 -9.66 -16.50 -29.64
N LYS A 653 -10.74 -16.25 -28.89
CA LYS A 653 -11.55 -17.34 -28.28
C LYS A 653 -12.32 -18.14 -29.33
N GLY A 654 -12.83 -17.50 -30.39
CA GLY A 654 -13.56 -18.19 -31.48
C GLY A 654 -12.69 -19.06 -32.39
N ARG A 655 -11.36 -18.83 -32.44
CA ARG A 655 -10.43 -19.69 -33.20
C ARG A 655 -9.99 -20.94 -32.43
N TYR A 656 -9.96 -20.90 -31.10
CA TYR A 656 -9.63 -22.06 -30.28
C TYR A 656 -10.78 -23.08 -30.18
N SER A 657 -12.04 -22.65 -30.35
CA SER A 657 -13.19 -23.56 -30.37
C SER A 657 -13.37 -24.28 -31.71
N ARG A 658 -12.70 -23.84 -32.79
CA ARG A 658 -12.78 -24.47 -34.13
C ARG A 658 -11.68 -25.49 -34.43
N ASN A 659 -10.63 -25.58 -33.58
CA ASN A 659 -9.53 -26.54 -33.74
C ASN A 659 -9.64 -27.73 -32.77
N LYS A 660 -10.87 -28.08 -32.36
CA LYS A 660 -11.17 -29.22 -31.48
C LYS A 660 -12.33 -30.08 -32.01
N GLU A 661 -12.53 -30.08 -33.33
CA GLU A 661 -13.24 -31.14 -34.05
C GLU A 661 -12.27 -31.85 -34.96
#